data_AF-A0A7V7MPD7-F1
#
_entry.id   AF-A0A7V7MPD7-F1
#
_cell.length_a   1.000
_cell.length_b   1.000
_cell.length_c   1.000
_cell.angle_alpha   90.00
_cell.angle_beta   90.00
_cell.angle_gamma   90.00
#
_symmetry.space_group_name_H-M   'P 1'
#
loop_
_entity.id
_entity.type
_entity.pdbx_description
1 polymer ?
#
loop_
_entity_poly.entity_id
_entity_poly.type
_entity_poly.pdbx_seq_one_letter_code
_entity_poly.pdbx_strand_id
1 'polypeptide(L)'
;MRLLPLCLLWLAASPLLAQYPYPLHDASFAEADSVIFLDQEVMHVTVTMDEADLDAFLADRWIEEYARCTVRFQNSKIDETLMDVGIRPRGFSARSSKKFPWKLSFTEFVPGRKFHGLKKFNLGGDATDPSLCRSTLTFRIHRAMGVPAPRTHHVWLTINDGRKIKGTFINFEQVDDEFVDAWFGNDTGDLYKCRNKGPLPGVPGGEADLQYIWPGTPEVYRNRPSYEEKINDENFVLFANFVDFINNADDAAFRAGIGSWLNVDGFLRAMAVDMTIGGWDGYWIGANNYYLYWNVDSQRFEYLPWDTDHTFGMDYVVYPIYGDFGNNWAARGYYNWGKSGFGHGLNATAVLIARILSIPAYDQALMRYVRECKDGPFSLDANDAFLNMKHLLLLPYAFQGVFSGLDMDWLYTPISFTTAFEWPFEYERFRVPCTWGLKPFIRKRMEKIEETYPFPQPLPTVRVNEAMADNDATLRDEAGEFEDWVELYNYGASPVDLSGMYLSDQPGTPKQWQIPAGTVLSPGEFLLFWCDNDLWQGSLHTNFKLSKDGDEGVYLFDTDANDNRWLASLHLPRSFSDQSFGMFPDGSLHAKALDRPTPRYANWDGSLMLDVLGDCPGTLEFNVIGASPYGQVAYLVSQGMGNATVPTGTACEGLVLGLDAFATLAAVVEANENGTAIFRQALQAPACGRWFVQAVDLNTCQATEVHNF
;
A
#
# COMPACT_ATOMS: atom_id res chain seq x y z
N MET A 1 9.11 -15.05 57.35
CA MET A 1 10.00 -15.78 56.43
C MET A 1 9.15 -16.35 55.29
N ARG A 2 9.01 -15.59 54.19
CA ARG A 2 8.57 -16.00 52.85
C ARG A 2 8.87 -14.82 51.93
N LEU A 3 9.60 -15.10 50.86
CA LEU A 3 10.29 -14.15 49.98
C LEU A 3 9.31 -13.41 49.05
N LEU A 4 9.47 -12.09 48.95
CA LEU A 4 9.06 -11.31 47.77
C LEU A 4 10.16 -11.43 46.72
N PRO A 5 9.86 -11.69 45.43
CA PRO A 5 10.86 -11.55 44.39
C PRO A 5 11.03 -10.05 44.07
N LEU A 6 12.27 -9.58 44.10
CA LEU A 6 12.68 -8.30 43.54
C LEU A 6 12.44 -8.33 42.02
N CYS A 7 11.48 -7.55 41.52
CA CYS A 7 11.50 -7.12 40.14
C CYS A 7 12.58 -6.05 39.98
N LEU A 8 13.67 -6.41 39.31
CA LEU A 8 14.69 -5.49 38.83
C LEU A 8 14.06 -4.53 37.81
N LEU A 9 13.95 -3.26 38.19
CA LEU A 9 13.70 -2.14 37.30
C LEU A 9 14.89 -2.00 36.34
N TRP A 10 14.77 -2.54 35.13
CA TRP A 10 15.57 -2.10 34.00
C TRP A 10 14.91 -0.83 33.45
N LEU A 11 15.54 0.32 33.69
CA LEU A 11 15.30 1.54 32.92
C LEU A 11 15.88 1.32 31.53
N ALA A 12 15.12 0.66 30.65
CA ALA A 12 15.37 0.71 29.22
C ALA A 12 14.88 2.06 28.72
N ALA A 13 15.82 2.94 28.36
CA ALA A 13 15.50 4.08 27.52
C ALA A 13 15.25 3.52 26.11
N SER A 14 13.98 3.24 25.78
CA SER A 14 13.57 2.81 24.45
C SER A 14 13.81 3.95 23.44
N PRO A 15 14.60 3.75 22.37
CA PRO A 15 14.69 4.73 21.30
C PRO A 15 13.36 4.77 20.52
N LEU A 16 12.84 5.99 20.35
CA LEU A 16 11.49 6.30 19.86
C LEU A 16 11.20 5.99 18.37
N LEU A 17 12.07 5.36 17.59
CA LEU A 17 11.89 5.27 16.12
C LEU A 17 12.46 4.02 15.42
N ALA A 18 12.39 2.84 16.02
CA ALA A 18 12.72 1.59 15.31
C ALA A 18 11.47 0.71 15.19
N GLN A 19 10.81 0.67 14.01
CA GLN A 19 9.82 -0.37 13.69
C GLN A 19 9.87 -0.82 12.22
N TYR A 20 9.87 -2.14 12.09
CA TYR A 20 10.00 -3.01 10.92
C TYR A 20 9.05 -2.63 9.75
N PRO A 21 9.53 -2.49 8.50
CA PRO A 21 8.71 -2.79 7.34
C PRO A 21 8.43 -4.30 7.33
N TYR A 22 7.15 -4.63 7.23
CA TYR A 22 6.70 -6.00 7.09
C TYR A 22 7.22 -6.61 5.79
N PRO A 23 7.83 -7.81 5.81
CA PRO A 23 8.15 -8.51 4.58
C PRO A 23 6.83 -8.81 3.85
N LEU A 24 6.69 -8.28 2.63
CA LEU A 24 5.53 -8.51 1.75
C LEU A 24 5.43 -9.94 1.21
N HIS A 25 6.08 -10.93 1.83
CA HIS A 25 6.28 -12.24 1.23
C HIS A 25 6.01 -13.40 2.20
N ASP A 26 4.76 -13.86 2.19
CA ASP A 26 4.40 -15.25 2.49
C ASP A 26 3.79 -15.93 1.24
N ALA A 27 3.99 -17.24 1.12
CA ALA A 27 3.55 -18.06 -0.01
C ALA A 27 2.02 -18.09 -0.18
N SER A 28 1.27 -18.05 0.92
CA SER A 28 -0.20 -18.03 0.88
C SER A 28 -0.74 -16.72 0.30
N PHE A 29 -0.06 -15.61 0.61
CA PHE A 29 -0.37 -14.31 0.06
C PHE A 29 -0.11 -14.29 -1.44
N ALA A 30 1.06 -14.77 -1.86
CA ALA A 30 1.45 -14.85 -3.28
C ALA A 30 0.47 -15.69 -4.12
N GLU A 31 0.02 -16.84 -3.61
CA GLU A 31 -0.94 -17.69 -4.33
C GLU A 31 -2.28 -16.96 -4.51
N ALA A 32 -2.89 -16.48 -3.43
CA ALA A 32 -4.14 -15.72 -3.50
C ALA A 32 -4.01 -14.43 -4.34
N ASP A 33 -2.88 -13.76 -4.26
CA ASP A 33 -2.60 -12.54 -5.02
C ASP A 33 -2.57 -12.84 -6.52
N SER A 34 -1.88 -13.93 -6.88
CA SER A 34 -1.65 -14.35 -8.26
C SER A 34 -2.88 -14.92 -8.97
N VAL A 35 -3.92 -15.35 -8.25
CA VAL A 35 -5.11 -16.00 -8.84
C VAL A 35 -6.45 -15.34 -8.49
N ILE A 36 -6.56 -14.68 -7.33
CA ILE A 36 -7.81 -14.05 -6.87
C ILE A 36 -7.77 -12.52 -7.02
N PHE A 37 -6.71 -11.88 -6.55
CA PHE A 37 -6.65 -10.42 -6.44
C PHE A 37 -6.02 -9.75 -7.66
N LEU A 38 -6.65 -9.93 -8.82
CA LEU A 38 -6.11 -9.49 -10.11
C LEU A 38 -6.63 -8.11 -10.52
N ASP A 39 -5.80 -7.08 -10.43
CA ASP A 39 -6.25 -5.70 -10.68
C ASP A 39 -6.67 -5.42 -12.15
N GLN A 40 -6.19 -6.24 -13.09
CA GLN A 40 -6.31 -6.02 -14.53
C GLN A 40 -7.55 -6.66 -15.15
N GLU A 41 -8.33 -7.41 -14.37
CA GLU A 41 -9.55 -8.05 -14.85
C GLU A 41 -10.70 -7.96 -13.84
N VAL A 42 -11.88 -8.41 -14.24
CA VAL A 42 -13.06 -8.51 -13.38
C VAL A 42 -13.39 -10.00 -13.22
N MET A 43 -13.36 -10.52 -12.00
CA MET A 43 -13.75 -11.90 -11.75
C MET A 43 -15.26 -12.07 -11.83
N HIS A 44 -15.71 -13.06 -12.59
CA HIS A 44 -17.11 -13.44 -12.64
C HIS A 44 -17.43 -14.39 -11.48
N VAL A 45 -18.36 -13.99 -10.61
CA VAL A 45 -18.83 -14.81 -9.50
C VAL A 45 -20.31 -15.10 -9.71
N THR A 46 -20.63 -16.37 -9.96
CA THR A 46 -22.00 -16.84 -10.16
C THR A 46 -22.43 -17.67 -8.96
N VAL A 47 -23.42 -17.18 -8.22
CA VAL A 47 -24.02 -17.89 -7.08
C VAL A 47 -25.31 -18.55 -7.53
N THR A 48 -25.50 -19.82 -7.18
CA THR A 48 -26.77 -20.55 -7.32
C THR A 48 -27.26 -20.95 -5.94
N MET A 49 -28.46 -20.50 -5.57
CA MET A 49 -29.07 -20.71 -4.25
C MET A 49 -30.59 -20.91 -4.35
N ASP A 50 -31.22 -21.33 -3.26
CA ASP A 50 -32.68 -21.43 -3.19
C ASP A 50 -33.34 -20.05 -3.37
N GLU A 51 -34.38 -20.01 -4.19
CA GLU A 51 -35.08 -18.76 -4.51
C GLU A 51 -35.82 -18.17 -3.29
N ALA A 52 -36.31 -19.03 -2.39
CA ALA A 52 -36.99 -18.59 -1.16
C ALA A 52 -36.00 -17.94 -0.18
N ASP A 53 -34.77 -18.47 -0.09
CA ASP A 53 -33.70 -17.86 0.71
C ASP A 53 -33.29 -16.49 0.14
N LEU A 54 -33.17 -16.39 -1.19
CA LEU A 54 -32.88 -15.12 -1.85
C LEU A 54 -34.00 -14.11 -1.60
N ASP A 55 -35.26 -14.52 -1.72
CA ASP A 55 -36.42 -13.66 -1.44
C ASP A 55 -36.48 -13.23 0.03
N ALA A 56 -36.12 -14.10 0.97
CA ALA A 56 -36.01 -13.75 2.38
C ALA A 56 -34.96 -12.66 2.60
N PHE A 57 -33.75 -12.79 2.01
CA PHE A 57 -32.71 -11.76 2.11
C PHE A 57 -33.10 -10.43 1.46
N LEU A 58 -33.85 -10.46 0.36
CA LEU A 58 -34.32 -9.25 -0.31
C LEU A 58 -35.43 -8.54 0.50
N ALA A 59 -36.27 -9.31 1.20
CA ALA A 59 -37.33 -8.81 2.07
C ALA A 59 -36.79 -8.29 3.40
N ASP A 60 -35.83 -9.00 4.00
CA ASP A 60 -35.14 -8.60 5.22
C ASP A 60 -33.62 -8.72 5.05
N ARG A 61 -33.00 -7.56 4.80
CA ARG A 61 -31.56 -7.46 4.57
C ARG A 61 -30.76 -7.55 5.86
N TRP A 62 -31.39 -7.62 7.04
CA TRP A 62 -30.73 -7.67 8.35
C TRP A 62 -30.48 -9.09 8.86
N ILE A 63 -30.92 -10.10 8.11
CA ILE A 63 -30.60 -11.51 8.38
C ILE A 63 -29.07 -11.67 8.42
N GLU A 64 -28.57 -12.36 9.46
CA GLU A 64 -27.13 -12.63 9.69
C GLU A 64 -26.81 -14.13 9.56
N GLU A 65 -27.83 -14.98 9.46
CA GLU A 65 -27.73 -16.40 9.19
C GLU A 65 -27.32 -16.65 7.73
N TYR A 66 -26.44 -17.64 7.53
CA TYR A 66 -26.02 -18.05 6.20
C TYR A 66 -27.02 -19.02 5.57
N ALA A 67 -27.40 -18.74 4.32
CA ALA A 67 -28.04 -19.71 3.44
C ALA A 67 -26.97 -20.50 2.70
N ARG A 68 -27.30 -21.73 2.29
CA ARG A 68 -26.41 -22.61 1.54
C ARG A 68 -26.51 -22.34 0.04
N CYS A 69 -25.38 -22.23 -0.64
CA CYS A 69 -25.32 -22.00 -2.08
C CYS A 69 -24.16 -22.76 -2.75
N THR A 70 -24.19 -22.79 -4.09
CA THR A 70 -23.06 -23.17 -4.94
C THR A 70 -22.52 -21.92 -5.60
N VAL A 71 -21.19 -21.77 -5.68
CA VAL A 71 -20.54 -20.59 -6.25
C VAL A 71 -19.54 -21.02 -7.30
N ARG A 72 -19.62 -20.44 -8.49
CA ARG A 72 -18.61 -20.55 -9.54
C ARG A 72 -17.80 -19.25 -9.63
N PHE A 73 -16.48 -19.38 -9.55
CA PHE A 73 -15.52 -18.31 -9.69
C PHE A 73 -14.80 -18.46 -11.03
N GLN A 74 -14.77 -17.41 -11.84
CA GLN A 74 -14.16 -17.45 -13.16
C GLN A 74 -13.39 -16.16 -13.45
N ASN A 75 -12.13 -16.30 -13.85
CA ASN A 75 -11.27 -15.24 -14.39
C ASN A 75 -10.24 -15.85 -15.35
N SER A 76 -9.15 -15.15 -15.69
CA SER A 76 -8.11 -15.68 -16.57
C SER A 76 -7.29 -16.85 -16.00
N LYS A 77 -7.29 -17.03 -14.67
CA LYS A 77 -6.48 -18.02 -13.95
C LYS A 77 -7.28 -19.23 -13.47
N ILE A 78 -8.55 -19.02 -13.10
CA ILE A 78 -9.39 -20.05 -12.51
C ILE A 78 -10.77 -20.12 -13.16
N ASP A 79 -11.35 -21.31 -13.16
CA ASP A 79 -12.75 -21.60 -13.47
C ASP A 79 -13.21 -22.74 -12.56
N GLU A 80 -13.56 -22.37 -11.32
CA GLU A 80 -13.78 -23.32 -10.22
C GLU A 80 -15.18 -23.19 -9.65
N THR A 81 -15.80 -24.32 -9.30
CA THR A 81 -17.13 -24.36 -8.67
C THR A 81 -17.05 -25.00 -7.30
N LEU A 82 -17.53 -24.29 -6.29
CA LEU A 82 -17.61 -24.72 -4.91
C LEU A 82 -19.07 -24.92 -4.48
N MET A 83 -19.39 -26.12 -4.00
CA MET A 83 -20.68 -26.43 -3.38
C MET A 83 -20.65 -26.13 -1.87
N ASP A 84 -21.82 -26.11 -1.21
CA ASP A 84 -21.93 -25.92 0.25
C ASP A 84 -21.22 -24.65 0.77
N VAL A 85 -21.33 -23.55 0.04
CA VAL A 85 -20.83 -22.23 0.46
C VAL A 85 -21.93 -21.53 1.26
N GLY A 86 -21.57 -20.80 2.31
CA GLY A 86 -22.50 -19.93 3.03
C GLY A 86 -22.61 -18.57 2.33
N ILE A 87 -23.81 -18.06 2.11
CA ILE A 87 -24.08 -16.69 1.63
C ILE A 87 -25.04 -15.96 2.55
N ARG A 88 -24.80 -14.65 2.76
CA ARG A 88 -25.72 -13.74 3.45
C ARG A 88 -25.47 -12.26 3.09
N PRO A 89 -26.43 -11.36 3.35
CA PRO A 89 -26.16 -9.91 3.39
C PRO A 89 -25.10 -9.55 4.44
N ARG A 90 -24.31 -8.50 4.19
CA ARG A 90 -23.30 -7.96 5.14
C ARG A 90 -23.43 -6.45 5.31
N GLY A 91 -22.61 -5.88 6.18
CA GLY A 91 -22.53 -4.42 6.42
C GLY A 91 -23.57 -3.92 7.42
N PHE A 92 -23.62 -2.61 7.62
CA PHE A 92 -24.62 -1.95 8.47
C PHE A 92 -25.44 -0.96 7.64
N SER A 93 -24.99 0.29 7.53
CA SER A 93 -25.66 1.34 6.71
C SER A 93 -25.82 0.94 5.25
N ALA A 94 -24.82 0.26 4.67
CA ALA A 94 -24.83 -0.22 3.29
C ALA A 94 -25.98 -1.18 2.95
N ARG A 95 -26.58 -1.87 3.96
CA ARG A 95 -27.75 -2.74 3.75
C ARG A 95 -29.00 -1.96 3.29
N SER A 96 -29.05 -0.67 3.57
CA SER A 96 -30.13 0.21 3.12
C SER A 96 -30.14 0.41 1.60
N SER A 97 -28.99 0.27 0.93
CA SER A 97 -28.94 0.43 -0.53
C SER A 97 -29.59 -0.75 -1.25
N LYS A 98 -30.21 -0.48 -2.41
CA LYS A 98 -30.68 -1.56 -3.31
C LYS A 98 -29.56 -2.52 -3.69
N LYS A 99 -28.33 -2.01 -3.86
CA LYS A 99 -27.13 -2.81 -4.16
C LYS A 99 -26.35 -3.09 -2.87
N PHE A 100 -27.03 -3.73 -1.90
CA PHE A 100 -26.43 -4.06 -0.61
C PHE A 100 -25.34 -5.15 -0.76
N PRO A 101 -24.33 -5.16 0.12
CA PRO A 101 -23.19 -6.05 0.00
C PRO A 101 -23.49 -7.47 0.52
N TRP A 102 -22.73 -8.44 0.02
CA TRP A 102 -22.85 -9.86 0.32
C TRP A 102 -21.57 -10.42 0.96
N LYS A 103 -21.72 -11.47 1.77
CA LYS A 103 -20.59 -12.23 2.30
C LYS A 103 -20.73 -13.69 1.92
N LEU A 104 -19.63 -14.25 1.40
CA LEU A 104 -19.46 -15.68 1.22
C LEU A 104 -18.56 -16.24 2.33
N SER A 105 -18.93 -17.39 2.88
CA SER A 105 -18.16 -18.13 3.87
C SER A 105 -17.91 -19.55 3.35
N PHE A 106 -16.64 -19.91 3.17
CA PHE A 106 -16.27 -21.24 2.69
C PHE A 106 -16.26 -22.28 3.81
N THR A 107 -16.15 -21.83 5.06
CA THR A 107 -16.07 -22.68 6.25
C THR A 107 -17.41 -22.98 6.90
N GLU A 108 -18.47 -22.24 6.54
CA GLU A 108 -19.78 -22.29 7.23
C GLU A 108 -20.37 -23.69 7.27
N PHE A 109 -20.46 -24.35 6.11
CA PHE A 109 -21.02 -25.70 5.99
C PHE A 109 -19.96 -26.78 5.80
N VAL A 110 -18.70 -26.37 5.60
CA VAL A 110 -17.55 -27.27 5.43
C VAL A 110 -16.41 -26.75 6.31
N PRO A 111 -16.33 -27.19 7.59
CA PRO A 111 -15.34 -26.71 8.54
C PRO A 111 -13.90 -26.83 8.00
N GLY A 112 -13.09 -25.78 8.18
CA GLY A 112 -11.68 -25.76 7.78
C GLY A 112 -11.41 -25.55 6.29
N ARG A 113 -12.43 -25.50 5.42
CA ARG A 113 -12.21 -25.26 3.97
C ARG A 113 -11.71 -23.84 3.71
N LYS A 114 -10.63 -23.76 2.94
CA LYS A 114 -10.11 -22.52 2.32
C LYS A 114 -10.33 -22.57 0.81
N PHE A 115 -10.46 -21.41 0.19
CA PHE A 115 -10.48 -21.21 -1.26
C PHE A 115 -9.32 -20.29 -1.62
N HIS A 116 -8.27 -20.83 -2.24
CA HIS A 116 -7.02 -20.11 -2.54
C HIS A 116 -6.51 -19.33 -1.31
N GLY A 117 -6.34 -20.03 -0.19
CA GLY A 117 -5.93 -19.46 1.09
C GLY A 117 -7.03 -18.75 1.87
N LEU A 118 -8.13 -18.30 1.25
CA LEU A 118 -9.15 -17.47 1.90
C LEU A 118 -10.27 -18.29 2.56
N LYS A 119 -10.74 -17.85 3.73
CA LYS A 119 -11.95 -18.41 4.39
C LYS A 119 -13.25 -17.75 3.94
N LYS A 120 -13.19 -16.48 3.53
CA LYS A 120 -14.36 -15.66 3.21
C LYS A 120 -14.11 -14.78 2.00
N PHE A 121 -15.21 -14.37 1.37
CA PHE A 121 -15.24 -13.36 0.31
C PHE A 121 -16.22 -12.25 0.70
N ASN A 122 -15.79 -11.00 0.67
CA ASN A 122 -16.60 -9.86 1.10
C ASN A 122 -16.95 -8.98 -0.10
N LEU A 123 -18.12 -9.20 -0.69
CA LEU A 123 -18.59 -8.50 -1.89
C LEU A 123 -19.27 -7.18 -1.51
N GLY A 124 -18.49 -6.10 -1.49
CA GLY A 124 -18.97 -4.73 -1.26
C GLY A 124 -19.69 -4.14 -2.47
N GLY A 125 -20.78 -3.41 -2.21
CA GLY A 125 -21.60 -2.81 -3.27
C GLY A 125 -21.11 -1.44 -3.73
N ASP A 126 -20.34 -0.73 -2.90
CA ASP A 126 -19.86 0.65 -3.07
C ASP A 126 -20.91 1.56 -3.71
N ALA A 127 -22.13 1.50 -3.18
CA ALA A 127 -23.32 2.07 -3.80
C ALA A 127 -23.32 3.61 -3.85
N THR A 128 -22.40 4.26 -3.14
CA THR A 128 -22.20 5.72 -3.11
C THR A 128 -21.01 6.17 -3.96
N ASP A 129 -20.19 5.24 -4.48
CA ASP A 129 -19.02 5.55 -5.28
C ASP A 129 -19.34 5.46 -6.79
N PRO A 130 -19.48 6.59 -7.51
CA PRO A 130 -19.71 6.58 -8.94
C PRO A 130 -18.53 6.04 -9.75
N SER A 131 -17.32 5.94 -9.19
CA SER A 131 -16.14 5.38 -9.88
C SER A 131 -15.99 3.87 -9.68
N LEU A 132 -16.65 3.30 -8.66
CA LEU A 132 -16.43 1.94 -8.16
C LEU A 132 -14.94 1.64 -7.84
N CYS A 133 -14.11 2.65 -7.57
CA CYS A 133 -12.66 2.53 -7.54
C CYS A 133 -12.00 3.24 -6.34
N ARG A 134 -12.71 4.09 -5.59
CA ARG A 134 -12.14 4.83 -4.46
C ARG A 134 -11.54 3.91 -3.42
N SER A 135 -12.31 2.91 -2.98
CA SER A 135 -11.86 1.94 -1.96
C SER A 135 -10.63 1.16 -2.42
N THR A 136 -10.61 0.71 -3.69
CA THR A 136 -9.45 0.02 -4.29
C THR A 136 -8.22 0.93 -4.32
N LEU A 137 -8.36 2.17 -4.79
CA LEU A 137 -7.26 3.13 -4.82
C LEU A 137 -6.74 3.42 -3.41
N THR A 138 -7.64 3.59 -2.44
CA THR A 138 -7.26 3.84 -1.04
C THR A 138 -6.40 2.71 -0.48
N PHE A 139 -6.83 1.45 -0.64
CA PHE A 139 -6.05 0.33 -0.12
C PHE A 139 -4.73 0.14 -0.86
N ARG A 140 -4.69 0.40 -2.17
CA ARG A 140 -3.44 0.43 -2.95
C ARG A 140 -2.44 1.42 -2.37
N ILE A 141 -2.88 2.64 -2.03
CA ILE A 141 -2.02 3.69 -1.44
C ILE A 141 -1.56 3.31 -0.04
N HIS A 142 -2.44 2.76 0.81
CA HIS A 142 -2.06 2.27 2.14
C HIS A 142 -0.95 1.21 2.06
N ARG A 143 -1.13 0.20 1.21
CA ARG A 143 -0.14 -0.87 1.00
C ARG A 143 1.18 -0.31 0.48
N ALA A 144 1.13 0.62 -0.48
CA ALA A 144 2.31 1.28 -1.03
C ALA A 144 3.04 2.20 -0.04
N MET A 145 2.37 2.58 1.05
CA MET A 145 2.96 3.29 2.19
C MET A 145 3.43 2.34 3.30
N GLY A 146 3.44 1.02 3.06
CA GLY A 146 3.83 0.01 4.05
C GLY A 146 2.80 -0.24 5.15
N VAL A 147 1.55 0.20 4.98
CA VAL A 147 0.47 -0.02 5.94
C VAL A 147 -0.20 -1.37 5.67
N PRO A 148 -0.36 -2.25 6.68
CA PRO A 148 -1.04 -3.53 6.51
C PRO A 148 -2.52 -3.37 6.19
N ALA A 149 -2.85 -3.42 4.89
CA ALA A 149 -4.18 -3.08 4.39
C ALA A 149 -4.74 -4.16 3.42
N PRO A 150 -6.08 -4.36 3.42
CA PRO A 150 -6.76 -5.33 2.54
C PRO A 150 -6.40 -5.20 1.07
N ARG A 151 -6.20 -6.32 0.38
CA ARG A 151 -6.31 -6.37 -1.08
C ARG A 151 -7.75 -6.20 -1.52
N THR A 152 -7.93 -5.74 -2.75
CA THR A 152 -9.26 -5.65 -3.37
C THR A 152 -9.26 -6.17 -4.80
N HIS A 153 -10.41 -6.62 -5.26
CA HIS A 153 -10.60 -7.04 -6.65
C HIS A 153 -12.03 -6.80 -7.10
N HIS A 154 -12.22 -6.34 -8.34
CA HIS A 154 -13.52 -6.10 -8.92
C HIS A 154 -14.19 -7.40 -9.35
N VAL A 155 -15.47 -7.55 -9.00
CA VAL A 155 -16.25 -8.76 -9.22
C VAL A 155 -17.51 -8.44 -10.03
N TRP A 156 -17.78 -9.24 -11.04
CA TRP A 156 -19.09 -9.30 -11.68
C TRP A 156 -19.96 -10.37 -11.01
N LEU A 157 -20.82 -9.94 -10.09
CA LEU A 157 -21.68 -10.84 -9.32
C LEU A 157 -22.98 -11.11 -10.08
N THR A 158 -23.36 -12.39 -10.16
CA THR A 158 -24.69 -12.84 -10.58
C THR A 158 -25.22 -13.84 -9.54
N ILE A 159 -26.43 -13.62 -9.03
CA ILE A 159 -27.13 -14.63 -8.20
C ILE A 159 -28.30 -15.20 -9.01
N ASN A 160 -28.39 -16.54 -9.04
CA ASN A 160 -29.32 -17.33 -9.83
C ASN A 160 -29.27 -16.91 -11.31
N ASP A 161 -30.40 -16.55 -11.92
CA ASP A 161 -30.48 -16.12 -13.31
C ASP A 161 -30.08 -14.64 -13.53
N GLY A 162 -29.68 -13.94 -12.46
CA GLY A 162 -29.28 -12.54 -12.50
C GLY A 162 -30.44 -11.55 -12.64
N ARG A 163 -31.71 -11.97 -12.53
CA ARG A 163 -32.86 -11.06 -12.59
C ARG A 163 -33.04 -10.19 -11.36
N LYS A 164 -32.60 -10.66 -10.18
CA LYS A 164 -32.73 -9.94 -8.90
C LYS A 164 -31.42 -9.32 -8.45
N ILE A 165 -30.30 -10.00 -8.64
CA ILE A 165 -28.96 -9.51 -8.27
C ILE A 165 -27.99 -9.78 -9.43
N LYS A 166 -27.53 -8.69 -10.05
CA LYS A 166 -26.51 -8.69 -11.09
C LYS A 166 -25.83 -7.32 -11.18
N GLY A 167 -24.51 -7.27 -11.03
CA GLY A 167 -23.74 -6.03 -11.18
C GLY A 167 -22.30 -6.15 -10.69
N THR A 168 -21.57 -5.03 -10.78
CA THR A 168 -20.17 -4.93 -10.32
C THR A 168 -20.11 -4.76 -8.80
N PHE A 169 -19.32 -5.57 -8.11
CA PHE A 169 -19.02 -5.48 -6.68
C PHE A 169 -17.49 -5.40 -6.52
N ILE A 170 -17.02 -5.13 -5.30
CA ILE A 170 -15.60 -5.24 -4.95
C ILE A 170 -15.46 -6.33 -3.90
N ASN A 171 -14.61 -7.33 -4.15
CA ASN A 171 -14.17 -8.22 -3.09
C ASN A 171 -13.13 -7.49 -2.23
N PHE A 172 -13.41 -7.37 -0.94
CA PHE A 172 -12.45 -6.89 0.05
C PHE A 172 -11.86 -8.09 0.79
N GLU A 173 -10.53 -8.18 0.81
CA GLU A 173 -9.84 -9.17 1.63
C GLU A 173 -10.33 -9.10 3.08
N GLN A 174 -10.62 -10.25 3.67
CA GLN A 174 -11.05 -10.30 5.06
C GLN A 174 -9.84 -10.05 5.96
N VAL A 175 -9.95 -9.10 6.88
CA VAL A 175 -9.01 -9.01 8.00
C VAL A 175 -9.43 -10.06 9.04
N ASP A 176 -8.74 -11.18 9.05
CA ASP A 176 -8.81 -12.29 10.01
C ASP A 176 -7.43 -12.94 10.18
N ASP A 177 -7.37 -14.17 10.70
CA ASP A 177 -6.13 -14.87 11.03
C ASP A 177 -5.22 -15.07 9.81
N GLU A 178 -5.78 -15.41 8.64
CA GLU A 178 -4.98 -15.46 7.40
C GLU A 178 -4.33 -14.12 7.03
N PHE A 179 -5.01 -13.01 7.31
CA PHE A 179 -4.50 -11.68 6.95
C PHE A 179 -3.34 -11.27 7.85
N VAL A 180 -3.48 -11.47 9.17
CA VAL A 180 -2.43 -11.11 10.12
C VAL A 180 -1.22 -12.04 9.99
N ASP A 181 -1.44 -13.34 9.74
CA ASP A 181 -0.36 -14.29 9.45
C ASP A 181 0.43 -13.86 8.21
N ALA A 182 -0.26 -13.50 7.13
CA ALA A 182 0.40 -13.10 5.89
C ALA A 182 1.22 -11.80 6.02
N TRP A 183 0.82 -10.87 6.89
CA TRP A 183 1.55 -9.62 7.10
C TRP A 183 2.64 -9.73 8.16
N PHE A 184 2.43 -10.57 9.18
CA PHE A 184 3.22 -10.55 10.42
C PHE A 184 3.96 -11.87 10.69
N GLY A 185 3.68 -12.92 9.92
CA GLY A 185 4.21 -14.27 10.14
C GLY A 185 3.62 -14.97 11.36
N ASN A 186 2.58 -14.40 11.96
CA ASN A 186 1.87 -14.96 13.10
C ASN A 186 0.39 -14.53 13.15
N ASP A 187 -0.48 -15.42 13.63
CA ASP A 187 -1.91 -15.17 13.90
C ASP A 187 -2.32 -15.41 15.36
N THR A 188 -1.34 -15.62 16.24
CA THR A 188 -1.58 -15.93 17.67
C THR A 188 -1.81 -14.68 18.53
N GLY A 189 -1.88 -13.51 17.93
CA GLY A 189 -2.19 -12.25 18.58
C GLY A 189 -3.69 -11.91 18.65
N ASP A 190 -4.05 -10.93 19.48
CA ASP A 190 -5.44 -10.50 19.60
C ASP A 190 -5.82 -9.52 18.50
N LEU A 191 -6.87 -9.82 17.74
CA LEU A 191 -7.40 -8.93 16.69
C LEU A 191 -8.72 -8.31 17.13
N TYR A 192 -8.77 -6.98 17.23
CA TYR A 192 -9.95 -6.22 17.64
C TYR A 192 -10.50 -5.46 16.44
N LYS A 193 -11.74 -5.73 16.06
CA LYS A 193 -12.47 -4.94 15.08
C LYS A 193 -13.11 -3.72 15.74
N CYS A 194 -12.76 -2.54 15.25
CA CYS A 194 -13.31 -1.27 15.69
C CYS A 194 -14.46 -0.84 14.76
N ARG A 195 -15.57 -0.38 15.33
CA ARG A 195 -16.72 0.12 14.58
C ARG A 195 -17.47 1.19 15.37
N ASN A 196 -17.99 2.19 14.68
CA ASN A 196 -18.91 3.15 15.25
C ASN A 196 -20.34 2.60 15.14
N LYS A 197 -21.01 2.38 16.27
CA LYS A 197 -22.43 1.99 16.31
C LYS A 197 -23.38 3.15 16.64
N GLY A 198 -22.87 4.39 16.63
CA GLY A 198 -23.59 5.64 16.86
C GLY A 198 -24.15 5.82 18.27
N PRO A 199 -24.74 7.00 18.58
CA PRO A 199 -25.48 7.21 19.80
C PRO A 199 -26.87 6.60 19.63
N LEU A 200 -27.01 5.31 19.94
CA LEU A 200 -28.33 4.78 20.23
C LEU A 200 -28.91 5.61 21.39
N PRO A 201 -30.21 6.00 21.35
CA PRO A 201 -30.83 6.65 22.50
C PRO A 201 -30.61 5.80 23.76
N GLY A 202 -29.78 6.29 24.69
CA GLY A 202 -29.43 5.59 25.93
C GLY A 202 -28.11 4.79 25.93
N VAL A 203 -27.27 4.85 24.89
CA VAL A 203 -25.93 4.23 24.90
C VAL A 203 -24.83 5.30 24.73
N PRO A 204 -24.35 5.89 25.83
CA PRO A 204 -23.08 6.64 25.83
C PRO A 204 -21.92 5.71 25.41
N GLY A 205 -21.05 6.17 24.50
CA GLY A 205 -19.85 5.44 24.09
C GLY A 205 -20.07 4.43 22.95
N GLY A 206 -20.63 4.86 21.83
CA GLY A 206 -20.76 4.04 20.61
C GLY A 206 -19.56 4.13 19.66
N GLU A 207 -18.64 5.05 19.93
CA GLU A 207 -17.48 5.40 19.12
C GLU A 207 -16.27 4.49 19.43
N ALA A 208 -15.46 4.18 18.41
CA ALA A 208 -14.19 3.48 18.56
C ALA A 208 -13.03 4.47 18.64
N ASP A 209 -13.08 5.38 19.62
CA ASP A 209 -12.19 6.54 19.81
C ASP A 209 -10.99 6.29 20.73
N LEU A 210 -10.87 5.07 21.28
CA LEU A 210 -9.90 4.66 22.28
C LEU A 210 -9.94 5.50 23.58
N GLN A 211 -11.10 6.05 23.94
CA GLN A 211 -11.25 6.73 25.22
C GLN A 211 -11.29 5.75 26.40
N TYR A 212 -10.70 6.18 27.51
CA TYR A 212 -10.82 5.47 28.78
C TYR A 212 -12.24 5.56 29.34
N ILE A 213 -12.82 4.41 29.68
CA ILE A 213 -14.11 4.34 30.36
C ILE A 213 -13.89 3.74 31.74
N TRP A 214 -14.17 4.51 32.79
CA TRP A 214 -14.12 4.02 34.16
C TRP A 214 -15.09 2.82 34.37
N PRO A 215 -14.68 1.73 35.05
CA PRO A 215 -13.42 1.53 35.79
C PRO A 215 -12.23 0.99 34.99
N GLY A 216 -12.27 1.00 33.65
CA GLY A 216 -11.14 0.61 32.79
C GLY A 216 -10.92 -0.89 32.70
N THR A 217 -11.85 -1.69 33.18
CA THR A 217 -11.69 -3.16 33.22
C THR A 217 -11.94 -3.79 31.85
N PRO A 218 -11.34 -4.95 31.55
CA PRO A 218 -11.55 -5.66 30.28
C PRO A 218 -13.04 -5.91 29.94
N GLU A 219 -13.86 -6.19 30.97
CA GLU A 219 -15.30 -6.40 30.84
C GLU A 219 -16.06 -5.17 30.31
N VAL A 220 -15.57 -3.96 30.59
CA VAL A 220 -16.17 -2.71 30.08
C VAL A 220 -16.00 -2.63 28.57
N TYR A 221 -14.82 -2.96 28.07
CA TYR A 221 -14.52 -2.89 26.65
C TYR A 221 -15.16 -4.04 25.87
N ARG A 222 -15.16 -5.26 26.42
CA ARG A 222 -15.81 -6.43 25.80
C ARG A 222 -17.31 -6.23 25.60
N ASN A 223 -17.99 -5.61 26.57
CA ASN A 223 -19.43 -5.36 26.49
C ASN A 223 -19.77 -4.11 25.66
N ARG A 224 -18.78 -3.38 25.15
CA ARG A 224 -18.99 -2.19 24.33
C ARG A 224 -19.23 -2.62 22.88
N PRO A 225 -20.29 -2.14 22.21
CA PRO A 225 -20.60 -2.54 20.84
C PRO A 225 -19.55 -2.11 19.79
N SER A 226 -18.68 -1.17 20.16
CA SER A 226 -17.69 -0.51 19.31
C SER A 226 -16.44 -1.34 19.05
N TYR A 227 -16.19 -2.35 19.88
CA TYR A 227 -15.04 -3.24 19.75
C TYR A 227 -15.52 -4.69 19.73
N GLU A 228 -15.01 -5.48 18.80
CA GLU A 228 -15.34 -6.88 18.67
C GLU A 228 -14.06 -7.66 18.44
N GLU A 229 -13.71 -8.53 19.38
CA GLU A 229 -12.55 -9.41 19.25
C GLU A 229 -12.83 -10.49 18.19
N LYS A 230 -11.82 -10.75 17.34
CA LYS A 230 -11.91 -11.59 16.14
C LYS A 230 -11.01 -12.80 16.20
N ILE A 231 -9.93 -12.75 16.98
CA ILE A 231 -8.94 -13.82 17.14
C ILE A 231 -8.53 -13.87 18.62
N ASN A 232 -8.24 -15.09 19.12
CA ASN A 232 -7.66 -15.47 20.41
C ASN A 232 -8.46 -15.26 21.72
N ASP A 233 -9.50 -14.41 21.74
CA ASP A 233 -10.46 -14.28 22.87
C ASP A 233 -9.78 -14.20 24.25
N GLU A 234 -8.69 -13.41 24.36
CA GLU A 234 -7.95 -13.16 25.60
C GLU A 234 -8.64 -12.11 26.49
N ASN A 235 -9.97 -12.06 26.41
CA ASN A 235 -10.83 -11.39 27.38
C ASN A 235 -10.66 -9.86 27.44
N PHE A 236 -10.07 -9.20 26.43
CA PHE A 236 -9.79 -7.75 26.32
C PHE A 236 -8.74 -7.19 27.30
N VAL A 237 -7.90 -8.03 27.94
CA VAL A 237 -6.95 -7.55 28.96
C VAL A 237 -5.91 -6.60 28.38
N LEU A 238 -5.25 -6.98 27.29
CA LEU A 238 -4.24 -6.17 26.62
C LEU A 238 -4.84 -4.85 26.10
N PHE A 239 -6.00 -4.94 25.47
CA PHE A 239 -6.73 -3.77 24.99
C PHE A 239 -7.05 -2.77 26.11
N ALA A 240 -7.58 -3.25 27.24
CA ALA A 240 -7.93 -2.41 28.38
C ALA A 240 -6.70 -1.70 28.96
N ASN A 241 -5.59 -2.42 29.13
CA ASN A 241 -4.33 -1.85 29.64
C ASN A 241 -3.74 -0.82 28.67
N PHE A 242 -3.82 -1.07 27.37
CA PHE A 242 -3.38 -0.10 26.37
C PHE A 242 -4.22 1.18 26.42
N VAL A 243 -5.55 1.05 26.47
CA VAL A 243 -6.44 2.22 26.59
C VAL A 243 -6.20 2.98 27.89
N ASP A 244 -5.99 2.28 29.02
CA ASP A 244 -5.60 2.91 30.28
C ASP A 244 -4.28 3.69 30.15
N PHE A 245 -3.24 3.06 29.58
CA PHE A 245 -1.93 3.69 29.38
C PHE A 245 -2.04 4.98 28.54
N ILE A 246 -2.67 4.93 27.36
CA ILE A 246 -2.70 6.09 26.47
C ILE A 246 -3.51 7.25 27.04
N ASN A 247 -4.48 6.99 27.93
CA ASN A 247 -5.32 8.03 28.53
C ASN A 247 -4.76 8.55 29.87
N ASN A 248 -4.18 7.68 30.70
CA ASN A 248 -3.88 7.98 32.10
C ASN A 248 -2.38 8.08 32.43
N ALA A 249 -1.48 7.62 31.55
CA ALA A 249 -0.04 7.85 31.75
C ALA A 249 0.27 9.35 31.66
N ASP A 250 1.12 9.87 32.55
CA ASP A 250 1.63 11.24 32.41
C ASP A 250 2.46 11.42 31.13
N ASP A 251 2.74 12.66 30.74
CA ASP A 251 3.38 12.95 29.45
C ASP A 251 4.81 12.39 29.33
N ALA A 252 5.54 12.28 30.45
CA ALA A 252 6.87 11.71 30.46
C ALA A 252 6.82 10.19 30.26
N ALA A 253 5.92 9.51 30.98
CA ALA A 253 5.70 8.07 30.87
C ALA A 253 5.14 7.69 29.49
N PHE A 254 4.20 8.46 28.96
CA PHE A 254 3.67 8.23 27.61
C PHE A 254 4.75 8.36 26.53
N ARG A 255 5.54 9.45 26.58
CA ARG A 255 6.62 9.67 25.62
C ARG A 255 7.65 8.54 25.64
N ALA A 256 8.00 8.04 26.82
CA ALA A 256 8.95 6.94 26.94
C ALA A 256 8.33 5.57 26.57
N GLY A 257 7.04 5.37 26.81
CA GLY A 257 6.40 4.05 26.75
C GLY A 257 5.58 3.74 25.51
N ILE A 258 5.12 4.74 24.73
CA ILE A 258 4.18 4.49 23.62
C ILE A 258 4.75 3.55 22.55
N GLY A 259 6.06 3.62 22.28
CA GLY A 259 6.73 2.74 21.32
C GLY A 259 6.76 1.27 21.75
N SER A 260 6.55 0.97 23.05
CA SER A 260 6.44 -0.40 23.57
C SER A 260 5.02 -0.94 23.55
N TRP A 261 4.03 -0.11 23.18
CA TRP A 261 2.62 -0.52 23.10
C TRP A 261 2.09 -0.53 21.68
N LEU A 262 2.61 0.33 20.80
CA LEU A 262 2.06 0.57 19.48
C LEU A 262 3.17 0.66 18.44
N ASN A 263 2.88 0.16 17.25
CA ASN A 263 3.59 0.56 16.04
C ASN A 263 3.26 1.99 15.64
N VAL A 264 3.96 2.92 16.28
CA VAL A 264 3.78 4.36 16.03
C VAL A 264 4.10 4.70 14.58
N ASP A 265 5.06 4.02 13.96
CA ASP A 265 5.44 4.26 12.57
C ASP A 265 4.31 3.87 11.61
N GLY A 266 3.86 2.61 11.67
CA GLY A 266 2.74 2.12 10.87
C GLY A 266 1.46 2.91 11.11
N PHE A 267 1.20 3.30 12.35
CA PHE A 267 0.07 4.17 12.71
C PHE A 267 0.19 5.56 12.05
N LEU A 268 1.35 6.23 12.14
CA LEU A 268 1.55 7.54 11.53
C LEU A 268 1.51 7.49 10.00
N ARG A 269 2.00 6.40 9.38
CA ARG A 269 1.86 6.17 7.93
C ARG A 269 0.38 6.05 7.54
N ALA A 270 -0.42 5.28 8.29
CA ALA A 270 -1.87 5.18 8.04
C ALA A 270 -2.57 6.54 8.18
N MET A 271 -2.25 7.31 9.22
CA MET A 271 -2.79 8.67 9.39
C MET A 271 -2.35 9.62 8.29
N ALA A 272 -1.11 9.51 7.80
CA ALA A 272 -0.62 10.28 6.67
C ALA A 272 -1.39 9.94 5.38
N VAL A 273 -1.74 8.67 5.16
CA VAL A 273 -2.60 8.27 4.04
C VAL A 273 -3.99 8.88 4.17
N ASP A 274 -4.67 8.74 5.31
CA ASP A 274 -5.99 9.35 5.55
C ASP A 274 -5.97 10.85 5.25
N MET A 275 -4.96 11.55 5.79
CA MET A 275 -4.69 12.97 5.50
C MET A 275 -4.57 13.25 4.02
N THR A 276 -3.82 12.42 3.31
CA THR A 276 -3.54 12.66 1.90
C THR A 276 -4.76 12.37 1.04
N ILE A 277 -5.50 11.28 1.26
CA ILE A 277 -6.61 10.86 0.40
C ILE A 277 -7.95 11.55 0.69
N GLY A 278 -8.07 12.37 1.73
CA GLY A 278 -9.39 12.88 2.12
C GLY A 278 -10.17 11.96 3.07
N GLY A 279 -9.52 10.98 3.71
CA GLY A 279 -10.16 9.95 4.52
C GLY A 279 -10.58 10.49 5.89
N TRP A 280 -11.89 10.58 6.13
CA TRP A 280 -12.44 11.15 7.36
C TRP A 280 -13.26 10.16 8.19
N ASP A 281 -13.72 9.04 7.63
CA ASP A 281 -14.53 8.07 8.36
C ASP A 281 -13.68 7.04 9.14
N GLY A 282 -12.36 7.22 9.19
CA GLY A 282 -11.41 6.39 9.94
C GLY A 282 -11.27 6.78 11.43
N TYR A 283 -10.21 6.29 12.08
CA TYR A 283 -9.95 6.49 13.53
C TYR A 283 -9.98 7.97 13.94
N TRP A 284 -9.16 8.80 13.30
CA TRP A 284 -8.88 10.15 13.76
C TRP A 284 -10.14 11.03 13.80
N ILE A 285 -10.99 10.99 12.77
CA ILE A 285 -12.16 11.90 12.64
C ILE A 285 -13.46 11.16 12.99
N GLY A 286 -13.72 10.00 12.36
CA GLY A 286 -14.97 9.25 12.50
C GLY A 286 -15.04 8.31 13.70
N ALA A 287 -13.90 8.05 14.37
CA ALA A 287 -13.77 7.06 15.44
C ALA A 287 -14.33 5.69 15.00
N ASN A 288 -13.95 5.25 13.80
CA ASN A 288 -14.53 4.11 13.11
C ASN A 288 -13.51 3.46 12.14
N ASN A 289 -13.88 2.33 11.54
CA ASN A 289 -13.26 1.80 10.31
C ASN A 289 -11.78 1.40 10.43
N TYR A 290 -11.43 0.67 11.49
CA TYR A 290 -10.09 0.06 11.64
C TYR A 290 -10.15 -1.24 12.44
N TYR A 291 -9.02 -1.94 12.47
CA TYR A 291 -8.72 -2.98 13.45
C TYR A 291 -7.45 -2.61 14.22
N LEU A 292 -7.32 -3.16 15.42
CA LEU A 292 -6.05 -3.23 16.14
C LEU A 292 -5.65 -4.69 16.28
N TYR A 293 -4.40 -5.00 15.97
CA TYR A 293 -3.84 -6.34 16.15
C TYR A 293 -2.70 -6.29 17.15
N TRP A 294 -2.76 -7.07 18.23
CA TRP A 294 -1.61 -7.24 19.12
C TRP A 294 -0.66 -8.26 18.50
N ASN A 295 0.43 -7.81 17.90
CA ASN A 295 1.44 -8.69 17.33
C ASN A 295 2.33 -9.22 18.46
N VAL A 296 2.32 -10.54 18.66
CA VAL A 296 3.04 -11.21 19.77
C VAL A 296 4.56 -11.17 19.61
N ASP A 297 5.06 -11.11 18.38
CA ASP A 297 6.48 -11.07 18.08
C ASP A 297 7.06 -9.68 18.36
N SER A 298 6.34 -8.65 17.91
CA SER A 298 6.73 -7.26 18.14
C SER A 298 6.37 -6.77 19.55
N GLN A 299 5.43 -7.45 20.21
CA GLN A 299 4.77 -7.04 21.45
C GLN A 299 4.16 -5.65 21.35
N ARG A 300 3.51 -5.35 20.22
CA ARG A 300 2.90 -4.05 19.94
C ARG A 300 1.58 -4.19 19.22
N PHE A 301 0.73 -3.21 19.40
CA PHE A 301 -0.46 -3.03 18.58
C PHE A 301 -0.08 -2.54 17.18
N GLU A 302 -0.72 -3.12 16.17
CA GLU A 302 -0.66 -2.74 14.76
C GLU A 302 -2.01 -2.14 14.36
N TYR A 303 -1.97 -1.05 13.59
CA TYR A 303 -3.17 -0.39 13.08
C TYR A 303 -3.49 -0.88 11.66
N LEU A 304 -4.71 -1.38 11.45
CA LEU A 304 -5.14 -1.93 10.16
C LEU A 304 -6.36 -1.13 9.65
N PRO A 305 -6.25 -0.38 8.53
CA PRO A 305 -7.38 0.36 7.97
C PRO A 305 -8.47 -0.60 7.43
N TRP A 306 -9.72 -0.18 7.52
CA TRP A 306 -10.87 -0.91 6.99
C TRP A 306 -11.90 0.07 6.44
N ASP A 307 -12.83 -0.36 5.58
CA ASP A 307 -14.02 0.42 5.16
C ASP A 307 -13.71 1.89 4.76
N THR A 308 -12.82 2.05 3.77
CA THR A 308 -12.26 3.36 3.39
C THR A 308 -12.91 3.95 2.13
N ASP A 309 -14.22 3.77 1.98
CA ASP A 309 -15.00 4.23 0.83
C ASP A 309 -15.27 5.75 0.84
N HIS A 310 -15.37 6.36 2.03
CA HIS A 310 -15.53 7.81 2.21
C HIS A 310 -14.21 8.59 2.07
N THR A 311 -13.70 8.63 0.84
CA THR A 311 -12.40 9.21 0.47
C THR A 311 -12.51 10.02 -0.84
N PHE A 312 -11.43 10.71 -1.25
CA PHE A 312 -11.36 11.46 -2.51
C PHE A 312 -12.52 12.44 -2.74
N GLY A 313 -12.86 13.21 -1.69
CA GLY A 313 -13.89 14.25 -1.75
C GLY A 313 -15.32 13.72 -1.61
N MET A 314 -15.49 12.47 -1.18
CA MET A 314 -16.77 11.95 -0.70
C MET A 314 -17.02 12.43 0.74
N ASP A 315 -18.21 12.98 1.00
CA ASP A 315 -18.60 13.48 2.34
C ASP A 315 -19.84 12.73 2.86
N TYR A 316 -20.18 12.92 4.13
CA TYR A 316 -21.35 12.33 4.76
C TYR A 316 -22.61 12.79 4.02
N VAL A 317 -23.28 11.85 3.36
CA VAL A 317 -24.63 12.02 2.83
C VAL A 317 -25.55 12.40 3.98
N VAL A 318 -26.07 13.63 4.00
CA VAL A 318 -27.34 13.86 4.69
C VAL A 318 -28.43 14.17 3.68
N TYR A 319 -29.56 13.51 3.91
CA TYR A 319 -30.88 13.93 3.45
C TYR A 319 -30.99 15.46 3.36
N PRO A 320 -31.83 16.01 2.45
CA PRO A 320 -31.96 17.45 2.22
C PRO A 320 -32.38 18.32 3.44
N ILE A 321 -32.52 17.72 4.62
CA ILE A 321 -32.90 18.35 5.89
C ILE A 321 -31.68 18.86 6.68
N TYR A 322 -30.48 18.33 6.42
CA TYR A 322 -29.24 18.86 7.03
C TYR A 322 -28.27 19.16 5.88
N GLY A 323 -27.97 20.44 5.67
CA GLY A 323 -27.19 20.90 4.52
C GLY A 323 -25.80 20.26 4.40
N ASP A 324 -25.17 20.49 3.26
CA ASP A 324 -23.74 20.33 3.02
C ASP A 324 -22.94 20.76 4.27
N PHE A 325 -22.16 19.85 4.87
CA PHE A 325 -21.31 20.20 6.02
C PHE A 325 -20.18 21.17 5.61
N GLY A 326 -20.05 21.50 4.31
CA GLY A 326 -19.11 22.49 3.80
C GLY A 326 -17.65 22.04 3.95
N ASN A 327 -17.40 20.74 4.19
CA ASN A 327 -16.07 20.20 4.38
C ASN A 327 -15.43 19.93 3.01
N ASN A 328 -14.68 20.91 2.50
CA ASN A 328 -13.86 20.71 1.31
C ASN A 328 -12.61 19.88 1.67
N TRP A 329 -12.74 18.55 1.63
CA TRP A 329 -11.66 17.60 1.95
C TRP A 329 -10.41 17.78 1.07
N ALA A 330 -10.59 18.18 -0.19
CA ALA A 330 -9.47 18.47 -1.09
C ALA A 330 -8.66 19.69 -0.60
N ALA A 331 -9.32 20.69 -0.01
CA ALA A 331 -8.71 21.94 0.44
C ALA A 331 -8.35 22.01 1.94
N ARG A 332 -8.50 20.91 2.68
CA ARG A 332 -8.32 20.90 4.15
C ARG A 332 -6.84 20.90 4.56
N GLY A 333 -6.35 21.96 5.19
CA GLY A 333 -4.95 22.05 5.63
C GLY A 333 -4.64 21.26 6.92
N TYR A 334 -3.35 21.06 7.20
CA TYR A 334 -2.82 20.30 8.34
C TYR A 334 -3.48 20.65 9.68
N TYR A 335 -3.37 21.91 10.10
CA TYR A 335 -3.83 22.39 11.42
C TYR A 335 -5.35 22.30 11.64
N ASN A 336 -6.10 22.01 10.58
CA ASN A 336 -7.55 21.87 10.61
C ASN A 336 -8.02 20.43 10.31
N TRP A 337 -7.11 19.48 10.06
CA TRP A 337 -7.48 18.11 9.69
C TRP A 337 -8.42 17.48 10.72
N GLY A 338 -8.07 17.52 12.01
CA GLY A 338 -8.88 16.95 13.12
C GLY A 338 -9.87 17.86 13.79
N LYS A 339 -10.06 19.07 13.30
CA LYS A 339 -11.10 19.97 13.80
C LYS A 339 -12.41 19.68 13.05
N SER A 340 -13.11 18.61 13.40
CA SER A 340 -14.33 18.25 12.67
C SER A 340 -15.40 19.35 12.78
N GLY A 341 -16.13 19.60 11.69
CA GLY A 341 -17.40 20.32 11.70
C GLY A 341 -18.55 19.50 12.30
N PHE A 342 -18.29 18.24 12.66
CA PHE A 342 -19.24 17.30 13.28
C PHE A 342 -19.45 17.54 14.79
N GLY A 343 -19.18 18.75 15.29
CA GLY A 343 -19.38 19.08 16.72
C GLY A 343 -18.35 18.46 17.68
N HIS A 344 -17.39 17.68 17.16
CA HIS A 344 -16.33 17.06 17.96
C HIS A 344 -14.99 17.71 17.59
N GLY A 345 -14.62 18.76 18.33
CA GLY A 345 -13.33 19.41 18.17
C GLY A 345 -12.16 18.49 18.54
N LEU A 346 -10.93 18.90 18.21
CA LEU A 346 -9.66 18.22 18.53
C LEU A 346 -9.50 17.76 20.00
N ASN A 347 -10.34 18.25 20.92
CA ASN A 347 -10.30 17.91 22.33
C ASN A 347 -11.22 16.72 22.72
N ALA A 348 -11.89 16.03 21.78
CA ALA A 348 -12.86 15.01 22.14
C ALA A 348 -12.86 13.69 21.35
N THR A 349 -12.14 13.50 20.23
CA THR A 349 -12.40 12.30 19.37
C THR A 349 -11.22 11.40 18.96
N ALA A 350 -9.97 11.68 19.34
CA ALA A 350 -8.88 10.73 19.07
C ALA A 350 -7.69 10.93 20.03
N VAL A 351 -7.79 10.38 21.25
CA VAL A 351 -6.80 10.60 22.32
C VAL A 351 -5.38 10.16 21.91
N LEU A 352 -5.26 9.04 21.18
CA LEU A 352 -3.98 8.46 20.80
C LEU A 352 -3.18 9.39 19.90
N ILE A 353 -3.77 9.83 18.78
CA ILE A 353 -3.07 10.71 17.83
C ILE A 353 -2.77 12.07 18.45
N ALA A 354 -3.68 12.63 19.26
CA ALA A 354 -3.45 13.89 19.94
C ALA A 354 -2.21 13.84 20.86
N ARG A 355 -2.04 12.75 21.61
CA ARG A 355 -0.87 12.56 22.46
C ARG A 355 0.40 12.24 21.67
N ILE A 356 0.32 11.43 20.61
CA ILE A 356 1.46 11.15 19.73
C ILE A 356 1.99 12.46 19.11
N LEU A 357 1.11 13.31 18.57
CA LEU A 357 1.52 14.58 17.95
C LEU A 357 1.94 15.66 18.95
N SER A 358 1.74 15.45 20.25
CA SER A 358 2.36 16.29 21.29
C SER A 358 3.87 16.08 21.42
N ILE A 359 4.40 15.00 20.81
CA ILE A 359 5.83 14.67 20.77
C ILE A 359 6.40 15.22 19.45
N PRO A 360 7.30 16.23 19.47
CA PRO A 360 7.76 16.90 18.25
C PRO A 360 8.36 15.97 17.18
N ALA A 361 9.06 14.91 17.59
CA ALA A 361 9.63 13.95 16.65
C ALA A 361 8.56 13.19 15.84
N TYR A 362 7.42 12.88 16.45
CA TYR A 362 6.30 12.20 15.80
C TYR A 362 5.45 13.14 14.95
N ASP A 363 5.27 14.38 15.40
CA ASP A 363 4.66 15.43 14.56
C ASP A 363 5.47 15.64 13.27
N GLN A 364 6.80 15.71 13.38
CA GLN A 364 7.69 15.78 12.22
C GLN A 364 7.65 14.51 11.36
N ALA A 365 7.55 13.32 11.97
CA ALA A 365 7.43 12.07 11.24
C ALA A 365 6.14 12.02 10.41
N LEU A 366 5.00 12.42 10.98
CA LEU A 366 3.74 12.53 10.25
C LEU A 366 3.88 13.44 9.02
N MET A 367 4.54 14.59 9.17
CA MET A 367 4.80 15.50 8.03
C MET A 367 5.63 14.85 6.93
N ARG A 368 6.69 14.12 7.31
CA ARG A 368 7.50 13.38 6.35
C ARG A 368 6.64 12.37 5.60
N TYR A 369 5.81 11.60 6.30
CA TYR A 369 4.93 10.61 5.67
C TYR A 369 3.82 11.22 4.81
N VAL A 370 3.29 12.39 5.16
CA VAL A 370 2.35 13.10 4.28
C VAL A 370 3.06 13.57 2.99
N ARG A 371 4.29 14.08 3.09
CA ARG A 371 5.09 14.44 1.91
C ARG A 371 5.39 13.20 1.05
N GLU A 372 5.86 12.14 1.68
CA GLU A 372 6.16 10.84 1.07
C GLU A 372 4.95 10.28 0.32
N CYS A 373 3.78 10.28 0.96
CA CYS A 373 2.53 9.84 0.35
C CYS A 373 2.17 10.72 -0.85
N LYS A 374 2.17 12.05 -0.68
CA LYS A 374 1.84 13.02 -1.74
C LYS A 374 2.74 12.88 -2.98
N ASP A 375 4.05 12.79 -2.76
CA ASP A 375 5.05 12.78 -3.83
C ASP A 375 5.21 11.40 -4.48
N GLY A 376 4.95 10.33 -3.72
CA GLY A 376 4.99 8.95 -4.21
C GLY A 376 3.59 8.36 -4.39
N PRO A 377 3.13 7.45 -3.51
CA PRO A 377 1.95 6.61 -3.74
C PRO A 377 0.63 7.31 -4.08
N PHE A 378 0.40 8.55 -3.67
CA PHE A 378 -0.83 9.30 -3.97
C PHE A 378 -0.77 10.08 -5.29
N SER A 379 0.42 10.34 -5.83
CA SER A 379 0.60 11.24 -6.97
C SER A 379 -0.10 10.72 -8.23
N LEU A 380 -0.33 11.63 -9.20
CA LEU A 380 -0.83 11.21 -10.51
C LEU A 380 0.21 10.37 -11.27
N ASP A 381 1.50 10.64 -11.09
CA ASP A 381 2.56 9.85 -11.74
C ASP A 381 2.48 8.38 -11.31
N ALA A 382 2.15 8.11 -10.04
CA ALA A 382 1.97 6.76 -9.53
C ALA A 382 0.64 6.08 -9.93
N ASN A 383 -0.41 6.84 -10.26
CA ASN A 383 -1.77 6.31 -10.37
C ASN A 383 -2.49 6.57 -11.69
N ASP A 384 -2.01 7.43 -12.60
CA ASP A 384 -2.75 7.79 -13.80
C ASP A 384 -2.99 6.57 -14.71
N ALA A 385 -1.96 5.75 -14.94
CA ALA A 385 -2.07 4.51 -15.70
C ALA A 385 -3.08 3.52 -15.06
N PHE A 386 -3.00 3.35 -13.74
CA PHE A 386 -3.93 2.51 -12.99
C PHE A 386 -5.38 3.00 -13.11
N LEU A 387 -5.60 4.30 -12.96
CA LEU A 387 -6.93 4.92 -13.07
C LEU A 387 -7.50 4.80 -14.49
N ASN A 388 -6.67 5.00 -15.52
CA ASN A 388 -7.07 4.81 -16.92
C ASN A 388 -7.45 3.35 -17.19
N MET A 389 -6.64 2.41 -16.71
CA MET A 389 -6.91 0.98 -16.82
C MET A 389 -8.23 0.63 -16.12
N LYS A 390 -8.44 1.06 -14.87
CA LYS A 390 -9.70 0.79 -14.13
C LYS A 390 -10.90 1.41 -14.81
N HIS A 391 -10.79 2.64 -15.31
CA HIS A 391 -11.87 3.31 -16.04
C HIS A 391 -12.29 2.48 -17.26
N LEU A 392 -11.34 2.04 -18.10
CA LEU A 392 -11.63 1.23 -19.29
C LEU A 392 -12.14 -0.18 -18.93
N LEU A 393 -11.54 -0.83 -17.94
CA LEU A 393 -11.90 -2.16 -17.48
C LEU A 393 -13.33 -2.21 -16.96
N LEU A 394 -13.74 -1.21 -16.17
CA LEU A 394 -15.03 -1.18 -15.49
C LEU A 394 -16.15 -0.58 -16.35
N LEU A 395 -15.83 0.19 -17.39
CA LEU A 395 -16.81 0.80 -18.30
C LEU A 395 -17.88 -0.18 -18.83
N PRO A 396 -17.53 -1.40 -19.33
CA PRO A 396 -18.54 -2.36 -19.77
C PRO A 396 -19.40 -2.89 -18.62
N TYR A 397 -18.91 -2.90 -17.38
CA TYR A 397 -19.63 -3.47 -16.23
C TYR A 397 -20.44 -2.44 -15.44
N ALA A 398 -19.99 -1.18 -15.37
CA ALA A 398 -20.58 -0.12 -14.54
C ALA A 398 -22.06 0.15 -14.86
N PHE A 399 -22.49 -0.12 -16.10
CA PHE A 399 -23.86 0.11 -16.59
C PHE A 399 -24.53 -1.14 -17.13
N GLN A 400 -24.01 -2.31 -16.78
CA GLN A 400 -24.69 -3.57 -17.05
C GLN A 400 -25.28 -4.09 -15.73
N GLY A 401 -26.34 -4.89 -15.80
CA GLY A 401 -26.95 -5.53 -14.64
C GLY A 401 -28.29 -4.93 -14.23
N VAL A 402 -28.80 -5.36 -13.08
CA VAL A 402 -30.14 -4.94 -12.60
C VAL A 402 -30.07 -3.66 -11.77
N PHE A 403 -28.85 -3.22 -11.45
CA PHE A 403 -28.55 -1.99 -10.75
C PHE A 403 -28.15 -0.85 -11.70
N SER A 404 -28.09 -1.09 -13.02
CA SER A 404 -27.71 -0.06 -13.99
C SER A 404 -28.89 0.76 -14.47
N GLY A 405 -28.79 2.09 -14.38
CA GLY A 405 -29.44 3.01 -15.31
C GLY A 405 -30.75 3.68 -14.91
N LEU A 406 -31.51 3.23 -13.91
CA LEU A 406 -32.69 3.96 -13.40
C LEU A 406 -32.90 3.58 -11.93
N ASP A 407 -32.81 4.58 -11.04
CA ASP A 407 -33.16 4.46 -9.63
C ASP A 407 -32.18 3.62 -8.77
N MET A 408 -30.87 3.78 -9.01
CA MET A 408 -29.91 3.67 -7.91
C MET A 408 -30.23 4.80 -6.93
N ASP A 409 -30.11 4.57 -5.63
CA ASP A 409 -30.48 5.53 -4.58
C ASP A 409 -29.84 6.95 -4.78
N TRP A 410 -28.87 7.09 -5.71
CA TRP A 410 -28.13 8.30 -6.10
C TRP A 410 -28.08 8.66 -7.61
N LEU A 411 -28.91 8.08 -8.49
CA LEU A 411 -29.06 8.49 -9.93
C LEU A 411 -27.79 8.48 -10.82
N TYR A 412 -26.88 7.50 -10.68
CA TYR A 412 -25.68 7.45 -11.52
C TYR A 412 -25.95 7.14 -13.00
N THR A 413 -25.27 7.87 -13.88
CA THR A 413 -25.32 7.71 -15.34
C THR A 413 -23.94 7.34 -15.90
N PRO A 414 -23.83 6.86 -17.16
CA PRO A 414 -22.55 6.72 -17.86
C PRO A 414 -21.65 7.95 -17.74
N ILE A 415 -22.25 9.13 -17.81
CA ILE A 415 -21.56 10.41 -17.63
C ILE A 415 -21.02 10.52 -16.20
N SER A 416 -21.78 10.15 -15.17
CA SER A 416 -21.36 10.19 -13.77
C SER A 416 -20.13 9.32 -13.52
N PHE A 417 -20.04 8.13 -14.11
CA PHE A 417 -18.88 7.23 -13.97
C PHE A 417 -17.63 7.79 -14.64
N THR A 418 -17.71 8.21 -15.91
CA THR A 418 -16.57 8.84 -16.59
C THR A 418 -16.13 10.14 -15.91
N THR A 419 -17.08 10.96 -15.44
CA THR A 419 -16.82 12.18 -14.65
C THR A 419 -16.09 11.85 -13.35
N ALA A 420 -16.39 10.70 -12.73
CA ALA A 420 -15.76 10.26 -11.47
C ALA A 420 -14.25 10.07 -11.54
N PHE A 421 -13.67 9.93 -12.73
CA PHE A 421 -12.23 9.86 -12.92
C PHE A 421 -11.63 11.23 -13.28
N GLU A 422 -12.28 11.97 -14.19
CA GLU A 422 -11.63 13.09 -14.90
C GLU A 422 -12.09 14.50 -14.50
N TRP A 423 -13.28 14.66 -13.91
CA TRP A 423 -13.91 15.98 -13.75
C TRP A 423 -14.44 16.21 -12.32
N PRO A 424 -14.44 17.45 -11.81
CA PRO A 424 -15.15 17.77 -10.58
C PRO A 424 -16.67 17.57 -10.74
N PHE A 425 -17.35 17.22 -9.65
CA PHE A 425 -18.80 17.04 -9.64
C PHE A 425 -19.49 18.30 -9.14
N GLU A 426 -20.47 18.79 -9.89
CA GLU A 426 -21.41 19.81 -9.40
C GLU A 426 -22.57 19.11 -8.69
N TYR A 427 -22.66 19.26 -7.37
CA TYR A 427 -23.73 18.65 -6.55
C TYR A 427 -25.13 18.99 -7.07
N GLU A 428 -25.35 20.25 -7.46
CA GLU A 428 -26.64 20.74 -7.97
C GLU A 428 -27.10 20.04 -9.27
N ARG A 429 -26.15 19.48 -10.03
CA ARG A 429 -26.41 18.82 -11.31
C ARG A 429 -26.59 17.31 -11.18
N PHE A 430 -25.99 16.67 -10.18
CA PHE A 430 -25.91 15.20 -10.11
C PHE A 430 -26.43 14.58 -8.80
N ARG A 431 -26.71 15.37 -7.75
CA ARG A 431 -27.10 14.87 -6.41
C ARG A 431 -26.20 13.75 -5.87
N VAL A 432 -24.89 13.81 -6.14
CA VAL A 432 -23.90 12.83 -5.67
C VAL A 432 -23.17 13.39 -4.46
N PRO A 433 -22.95 12.62 -3.37
CA PRO A 433 -22.17 13.06 -2.19
C PRO A 433 -20.66 13.16 -2.44
N CYS A 434 -20.27 13.38 -3.70
CA CYS A 434 -18.89 13.50 -4.12
C CYS A 434 -18.77 14.78 -4.94
N THR A 435 -17.79 15.62 -4.58
CA THR A 435 -17.55 16.92 -5.23
C THR A 435 -16.38 16.87 -6.22
N TRP A 436 -15.65 15.75 -6.30
CA TRP A 436 -14.44 15.61 -7.10
C TRP A 436 -14.36 14.28 -7.84
N GLY A 437 -13.95 14.31 -9.11
CA GLY A 437 -13.35 13.14 -9.76
C GLY A 437 -11.99 12.82 -9.14
N LEU A 438 -11.55 11.56 -9.25
CA LEU A 438 -10.32 11.05 -8.64
C LEU A 438 -9.08 11.88 -9.03
N LYS A 439 -8.85 12.12 -10.33
CA LYS A 439 -7.66 12.86 -10.78
C LYS A 439 -7.70 14.34 -10.40
N PRO A 440 -8.81 15.08 -10.60
CA PRO A 440 -8.94 16.44 -10.08
C PRO A 440 -8.74 16.54 -8.56
N PHE A 441 -9.25 15.58 -7.77
CA PHE A 441 -9.01 15.55 -6.33
C PHE A 441 -7.52 15.45 -6.04
N ILE A 442 -6.82 14.48 -6.66
CA ILE A 442 -5.38 14.26 -6.46
C ILE A 442 -4.60 15.55 -6.73
N ARG A 443 -4.81 16.18 -7.91
CA ARG A 443 -4.15 17.46 -8.24
C ARG A 443 -4.41 18.52 -7.18
N LYS A 444 -5.69 18.72 -6.84
CA LYS A 444 -6.06 19.78 -5.89
C LYS A 444 -5.47 19.55 -4.51
N ARG A 445 -5.43 18.28 -4.10
CA ARG A 445 -4.93 17.86 -2.80
C ARG A 445 -3.41 17.97 -2.73
N MET A 446 -2.67 17.58 -3.77
CA MET A 446 -1.23 17.79 -3.87
C MET A 446 -0.88 19.29 -3.76
N GLU A 447 -1.57 20.15 -4.52
CA GLU A 447 -1.40 21.62 -4.42
C GLU A 447 -1.63 22.10 -2.98
N LYS A 448 -2.73 21.65 -2.35
CA LYS A 448 -3.09 22.11 -1.01
C LYS A 448 -2.10 21.65 0.04
N ILE A 449 -1.62 20.40 -0.08
CA ILE A 449 -0.63 19.86 0.83
C ILE A 449 0.65 20.69 0.71
N GLU A 450 1.14 20.95 -0.50
CA GLU A 450 2.32 21.79 -0.72
C GLU A 450 2.16 23.22 -0.18
N GLU A 451 0.97 23.81 -0.31
CA GLU A 451 0.69 25.18 0.14
C GLU A 451 0.62 25.32 1.68
N THR A 452 0.04 24.34 2.37
CA THR A 452 -0.41 24.53 3.76
C THR A 452 0.20 23.64 4.80
N TYR A 453 0.97 22.63 4.40
CA TYR A 453 1.66 21.79 5.37
C TYR A 453 2.98 22.45 5.73
N PRO A 454 3.30 22.55 7.03
CA PRO A 454 4.55 23.14 7.51
C PRO A 454 5.70 22.15 7.30
N PHE A 455 5.87 21.68 6.06
CA PHE A 455 6.97 20.80 5.75
C PHE A 455 8.28 21.52 6.11
N PRO A 456 9.25 20.81 6.69
CA PRO A 456 10.62 21.30 6.72
C PRO A 456 11.06 21.67 5.29
N GLN A 457 12.18 22.40 5.16
CA GLN A 457 12.84 22.60 3.86
C GLN A 457 12.79 21.30 3.04
N PRO A 458 12.45 21.36 1.73
CA PRO A 458 12.28 20.17 0.91
C PRO A 458 13.49 19.27 1.12
N LEU A 459 13.22 18.00 1.44
CA LEU A 459 14.28 17.05 1.69
C LEU A 459 15.12 16.89 0.42
N PRO A 460 16.44 16.74 0.53
CA PRO A 460 17.27 16.40 -0.61
C PRO A 460 16.75 15.10 -1.27
N THR A 461 16.85 15.02 -2.60
CA THR A 461 16.36 13.89 -3.40
C THR A 461 17.32 12.70 -3.35
N VAL A 462 17.70 12.28 -2.15
CA VAL A 462 18.61 11.16 -1.91
C VAL A 462 17.90 10.05 -1.14
N ARG A 463 18.20 8.81 -1.50
CA ARG A 463 17.68 7.59 -0.87
C ARG A 463 18.81 6.67 -0.48
N VAL A 464 18.59 5.91 0.58
CA VAL A 464 19.34 4.68 0.82
C VAL A 464 18.76 3.65 -0.14
N ASN A 465 19.54 3.30 -1.17
CA ASN A 465 19.04 2.61 -2.35
C ASN A 465 19.24 1.10 -2.27
N GLU A 466 20.40 0.65 -1.83
CA GLU A 466 20.74 -0.76 -1.72
C GLU A 466 21.73 -0.95 -0.57
N ALA A 467 21.70 -2.09 0.12
CA ALA A 467 22.72 -2.43 1.09
C ALA A 467 22.87 -3.95 1.22
N MET A 468 24.06 -4.37 1.66
CA MET A 468 24.42 -5.76 1.89
C MET A 468 25.18 -5.89 3.21
N ALA A 469 24.69 -6.76 4.09
CA ALA A 469 25.22 -6.96 5.45
C ALA A 469 26.06 -8.24 5.63
N ASP A 470 26.30 -9.01 4.56
CA ASP A 470 27.13 -10.21 4.58
C ASP A 470 27.69 -10.45 3.17
N ASN A 471 28.71 -9.68 2.80
CA ASN A 471 29.37 -9.77 1.51
C ASN A 471 30.53 -10.77 1.57
N ASP A 472 30.42 -11.91 0.89
CA ASP A 472 31.45 -12.95 0.89
C ASP A 472 32.19 -13.06 -0.47
N ALA A 473 31.51 -12.70 -1.56
CA ALA A 473 32.01 -12.93 -2.92
C ALA A 473 31.60 -11.89 -3.98
N THR A 474 30.71 -10.94 -3.67
CA THR A 474 30.09 -10.10 -4.71
C THR A 474 30.95 -8.92 -5.14
N LEU A 475 31.36 -8.07 -4.19
CA LEU A 475 32.08 -6.83 -4.47
C LEU A 475 33.27 -6.69 -3.53
N ARG A 476 34.47 -6.44 -4.08
CA ARG A 476 35.65 -6.15 -3.27
C ARG A 476 35.83 -4.65 -3.08
N ASP A 477 36.34 -4.28 -1.92
CA ASP A 477 36.83 -2.93 -1.66
C ASP A 477 38.22 -2.68 -2.28
N GLU A 478 38.76 -1.50 -2.01
CA GLU A 478 40.08 -1.07 -2.47
C GLU A 478 41.25 -1.86 -1.86
N ALA A 479 41.05 -2.53 -0.71
CA ALA A 479 42.01 -3.45 -0.09
C ALA A 479 41.89 -4.90 -0.61
N GLY A 480 40.84 -5.19 -1.38
CA GLY A 480 40.55 -6.50 -1.94
C GLY A 480 39.71 -7.39 -1.01
N GLU A 481 39.13 -6.82 0.04
CA GLU A 481 38.30 -7.46 1.06
C GLU A 481 36.83 -7.43 0.63
N PHE A 482 36.05 -8.40 1.10
CA PHE A 482 34.60 -8.40 0.88
C PHE A 482 33.95 -7.88 2.15
N GLU A 483 33.58 -6.60 2.11
CA GLU A 483 32.97 -5.91 3.25
C GLU A 483 31.52 -5.55 2.97
N ASP A 484 30.77 -5.35 4.05
CA ASP A 484 29.40 -4.88 3.99
C ASP A 484 29.37 -3.48 3.38
N TRP A 485 28.26 -3.12 2.74
CA TRP A 485 28.16 -1.84 2.08
C TRP A 485 26.74 -1.31 2.03
N VAL A 486 26.64 0.00 1.88
CA VAL A 486 25.41 0.72 1.58
C VAL A 486 25.61 1.64 0.39
N GLU A 487 24.58 1.78 -0.41
CA GLU A 487 24.52 2.66 -1.55
C GLU A 487 23.47 3.75 -1.36
N LEU A 488 23.84 4.99 -1.69
CA LEU A 488 22.94 6.10 -1.82
C LEU A 488 22.65 6.42 -3.29
N TYR A 489 21.41 6.76 -3.60
CA TYR A 489 20.97 7.14 -4.95
C TYR A 489 20.34 8.54 -4.95
N ASN A 490 20.70 9.37 -5.94
CA ASN A 490 20.02 10.63 -6.20
C ASN A 490 18.93 10.46 -7.26
N TYR A 491 17.68 10.41 -6.81
CA TYR A 491 16.50 10.24 -7.67
C TYR A 491 15.97 11.56 -8.26
N GLY A 492 16.62 12.70 -7.96
CA GLY A 492 16.21 14.02 -8.41
C GLY A 492 16.95 14.51 -9.65
N ALA A 493 16.47 15.61 -10.22
CA ALA A 493 17.03 16.23 -11.41
C ALA A 493 18.17 17.24 -11.13
N SER A 494 18.65 17.33 -9.88
CA SER A 494 19.72 18.26 -9.48
C SER A 494 20.75 17.56 -8.58
N PRO A 495 22.04 17.95 -8.63
CA PRO A 495 23.05 17.41 -7.74
C PRO A 495 22.69 17.62 -6.27
N VAL A 496 22.96 16.62 -5.43
CA VAL A 496 22.79 16.68 -3.97
C VAL A 496 24.16 16.70 -3.31
N ASP A 497 24.42 17.73 -2.50
CA ASP A 497 25.61 17.78 -1.64
C ASP A 497 25.34 17.00 -0.35
N LEU A 498 26.08 15.92 -0.13
CA LEU A 498 25.98 15.05 1.04
C LEU A 498 26.93 15.48 2.17
N SER A 499 27.73 16.53 1.96
CA SER A 499 28.74 16.99 2.92
C SER A 499 28.14 17.26 4.30
N GLY A 500 28.66 16.57 5.32
CA GLY A 500 28.27 16.79 6.71
C GLY A 500 26.91 16.18 7.09
N MET A 501 26.23 15.48 6.19
CA MET A 501 25.15 14.54 6.52
C MET A 501 25.71 13.33 7.27
N TYR A 502 24.85 12.48 7.82
CA TYR A 502 25.26 11.34 8.62
C TYR A 502 24.63 10.03 8.14
N LEU A 503 25.43 8.96 8.12
CA LEU A 503 24.96 7.58 8.04
C LEU A 503 24.95 6.95 9.43
N SER A 504 24.03 6.03 9.65
CA SER A 504 23.91 5.26 10.87
C SER A 504 23.30 3.89 10.60
N ASP A 505 23.69 2.88 11.38
CA ASP A 505 23.05 1.56 11.44
C ASP A 505 21.84 1.54 12.42
N GLN A 506 21.61 2.65 13.14
CA GLN A 506 20.59 2.73 14.17
C GLN A 506 19.87 4.09 14.16
N PRO A 507 18.52 4.11 14.20
CA PRO A 507 17.77 5.38 14.10
C PRO A 507 17.95 6.28 15.33
N GLY A 508 18.35 5.69 16.47
CA GLY A 508 18.58 6.40 17.74
C GLY A 508 19.93 7.13 17.82
N THR A 509 20.81 6.96 16.82
CA THR A 509 22.16 7.53 16.79
C THR A 509 22.37 8.39 15.54
N PRO A 510 21.63 9.51 15.38
CA PRO A 510 21.60 10.31 14.15
C PRO A 510 22.93 11.01 13.79
N LYS A 511 23.98 10.81 14.57
CA LYS A 511 25.33 11.37 14.37
C LYS A 511 26.42 10.29 14.43
N GLN A 512 26.14 9.08 13.99
CA GLN A 512 27.07 7.96 14.10
C GLN A 512 28.29 8.13 13.20
N TRP A 513 28.09 8.26 11.88
CA TRP A 513 29.17 8.50 10.92
C TRP A 513 28.88 9.69 10.03
N GLN A 514 29.77 10.69 9.99
CA GLN A 514 29.58 11.89 9.18
C GLN A 514 30.15 11.69 7.78
N ILE A 515 29.34 11.95 6.76
CA ILE A 515 29.77 11.93 5.35
C ILE A 515 30.79 13.04 5.12
N PRO A 516 31.97 12.74 4.53
CA PRO A 516 33.04 13.71 4.31
C PRO A 516 32.62 14.92 3.47
N ALA A 517 33.26 16.05 3.73
CA ALA A 517 33.06 17.26 2.93
C ALA A 517 33.52 17.08 1.47
N GLY A 518 32.76 17.66 0.54
CA GLY A 518 32.99 17.56 -0.91
C GLY A 518 32.30 16.36 -1.57
N THR A 519 31.51 15.58 -0.82
CA THR A 519 30.76 14.45 -1.36
C THR A 519 29.50 14.95 -2.05
N VAL A 520 29.46 14.91 -3.38
CA VAL A 520 28.33 15.37 -4.20
C VAL A 520 27.85 14.23 -5.07
N LEU A 521 26.53 14.03 -5.10
CA LEU A 521 25.87 13.01 -5.88
C LEU A 521 25.07 13.65 -7.03
N SER A 522 25.47 13.39 -8.27
CA SER A 522 24.81 13.93 -9.47
C SER A 522 23.44 13.30 -9.70
N PRO A 523 22.55 13.90 -10.52
CA PRO A 523 21.27 13.29 -10.89
C PRO A 523 21.45 11.87 -11.43
N GLY A 524 20.72 10.90 -10.89
CA GLY A 524 20.78 9.50 -11.31
C GLY A 524 22.05 8.75 -10.90
N GLU A 525 22.92 9.36 -10.09
CA GLU A 525 24.18 8.75 -9.64
C GLU A 525 23.98 7.91 -8.37
N PHE A 526 24.77 6.85 -8.26
CA PHE A 526 24.85 5.93 -7.13
C PHE A 526 26.21 6.08 -6.44
N LEU A 527 26.23 6.10 -5.11
CA LEU A 527 27.47 6.19 -4.33
C LEU A 527 27.49 5.18 -3.20
N LEU A 528 28.55 4.37 -3.19
CA LEU A 528 28.77 3.28 -2.25
C LEU A 528 29.63 3.71 -1.06
N PHE A 529 29.27 3.22 0.12
CA PHE A 529 29.99 3.37 1.38
C PHE A 529 30.24 1.98 1.99
N TRP A 530 31.47 1.71 2.40
CA TRP A 530 31.86 0.46 3.06
C TRP A 530 31.52 0.52 4.55
N CYS A 531 30.80 -0.47 5.05
CA CYS A 531 30.37 -0.57 6.44
C CYS A 531 31.22 -1.62 7.17
N ASP A 532 32.44 -1.26 7.55
CA ASP A 532 33.47 -2.21 8.00
C ASP A 532 34.14 -1.86 9.34
N ASN A 533 33.89 -0.67 9.90
CA ASN A 533 34.63 -0.07 11.02
C ASN A 533 36.10 0.35 10.71
N ASP A 534 36.51 0.42 9.45
CA ASP A 534 37.90 0.61 9.05
C ASP A 534 38.16 1.95 8.35
N LEU A 535 37.99 3.03 9.11
CA LEU A 535 38.19 4.43 8.69
C LEU A 535 39.57 4.75 8.05
N TRP A 536 40.57 3.88 8.21
CA TRP A 536 41.91 4.06 7.66
C TRP A 536 42.02 3.69 6.18
N GLN A 537 41.07 2.91 5.66
CA GLN A 537 41.09 2.40 4.29
C GLN A 537 40.62 3.44 3.26
N GLY A 538 39.80 4.40 3.68
CA GLY A 538 39.37 5.49 2.82
C GLY A 538 38.29 6.35 3.45
N SER A 539 37.96 7.45 2.79
CA SER A 539 36.96 8.41 3.28
C SER A 539 35.52 7.89 3.18
N LEU A 540 35.27 6.81 2.45
CA LEU A 540 33.94 6.21 2.30
C LEU A 540 33.76 4.93 3.12
N HIS A 541 34.70 4.64 4.04
CA HIS A 541 34.58 3.57 5.02
C HIS A 541 33.95 4.13 6.30
N THR A 542 32.91 3.49 6.82
CA THR A 542 32.14 3.97 7.97
C THR A 542 32.76 3.48 9.29
N ASN A 543 32.29 4.03 10.41
CA ASN A 543 32.71 3.60 11.75
C ASN A 543 31.75 2.56 12.36
N PHE A 544 31.05 1.81 11.51
CA PHE A 544 30.12 0.77 11.90
C PHE A 544 30.12 -0.35 10.86
N LYS A 545 29.55 -1.50 11.23
CA LYS A 545 29.38 -2.67 10.35
C LYS A 545 27.93 -3.12 10.42
N LEU A 546 27.44 -3.73 9.34
CA LEU A 546 26.06 -4.16 9.28
C LEU A 546 25.87 -5.55 9.91
N SER A 547 24.65 -5.84 10.35
CA SER A 547 24.21 -7.09 10.94
C SER A 547 23.28 -7.81 9.97
N LYS A 548 23.60 -9.07 9.69
CA LYS A 548 22.75 -9.96 8.88
C LYS A 548 21.58 -10.58 9.64
N ASP A 549 21.49 -10.36 10.95
CA ASP A 549 20.46 -10.97 11.79
C ASP A 549 19.08 -10.28 11.66
N GLY A 550 19.04 -9.12 11.00
CA GLY A 550 17.80 -8.41 10.63
C GLY A 550 17.23 -7.49 11.71
N ASP A 551 18.05 -7.11 12.68
CA ASP A 551 17.68 -6.27 13.82
C ASP A 551 18.00 -4.78 13.65
N GLU A 552 18.49 -4.37 12.48
CA GLU A 552 18.95 -3.02 12.20
C GLU A 552 18.61 -2.52 10.77
N GLY A 553 19.09 -1.35 10.41
CA GLY A 553 18.90 -0.78 9.07
C GLY A 553 19.90 0.33 8.80
N VAL A 554 19.95 0.84 7.58
CA VAL A 554 20.78 2.00 7.28
C VAL A 554 19.94 3.26 7.20
N TYR A 555 20.38 4.31 7.87
CA TYR A 555 19.67 5.56 8.05
C TYR A 555 20.53 6.72 7.57
N LEU A 556 19.92 7.62 6.80
CA LEU A 556 20.53 8.87 6.36
C LEU A 556 19.90 10.04 7.12
N PHE A 557 20.74 10.84 7.76
CA PHE A 557 20.36 12.04 8.50
C PHE A 557 21.00 13.29 7.89
N ASP A 558 20.28 14.40 7.98
CA ASP A 558 20.72 15.70 7.50
C ASP A 558 21.89 16.25 8.33
N THR A 559 22.42 17.38 7.90
CA THR A 559 23.50 18.12 8.56
C THR A 559 23.10 18.65 9.93
N ASP A 560 24.09 19.00 10.75
CA ASP A 560 23.86 19.66 12.04
C ASP A 560 23.10 20.99 11.92
N ALA A 561 23.27 21.71 10.79
CA ALA A 561 22.56 22.95 10.51
C ALA A 561 21.07 22.76 10.24
N ASN A 562 20.68 21.54 9.85
CA ASN A 562 19.30 21.12 9.61
C ASN A 562 18.79 20.20 10.72
N ASP A 563 19.34 20.31 11.94
CA ASP A 563 18.92 19.57 13.13
C ASP A 563 19.02 18.03 12.99
N ASN A 564 19.86 17.53 12.09
CA ASN A 564 20.03 16.10 11.82
C ASN A 564 18.70 15.40 11.55
N ARG A 565 17.81 16.05 10.78
CA ARG A 565 16.53 15.48 10.36
C ARG A 565 16.76 14.16 9.65
N TRP A 566 15.94 13.16 9.94
CA TRP A 566 15.92 11.91 9.18
C TRP A 566 15.51 12.18 7.73
N LEU A 567 16.35 11.76 6.77
CA LEU A 567 16.16 11.95 5.34
C LEU A 567 15.64 10.69 4.62
N ALA A 568 16.28 9.54 4.87
CA ALA A 568 15.96 8.28 4.23
C ALA A 568 16.40 7.10 5.11
N SER A 569 15.87 5.91 4.83
CA SER A 569 16.33 4.68 5.47
C SER A 569 16.04 3.46 4.61
N LEU A 570 16.81 2.41 4.83
CA LEU A 570 16.58 1.06 4.32
C LEU A 570 16.71 0.09 5.50
N HIS A 571 15.61 -0.52 5.92
CA HIS A 571 15.68 -1.57 6.93
C HIS A 571 16.17 -2.86 6.29
N LEU A 572 17.04 -3.59 7.00
CA LEU A 572 17.62 -4.83 6.50
C LEU A 572 16.90 -6.00 7.18
N PRO A 573 16.20 -6.85 6.43
CA PRO A 573 15.72 -8.10 6.98
C PRO A 573 16.91 -9.02 7.25
N ARG A 574 16.63 -10.13 7.93
CA ARG A 574 17.62 -11.21 8.03
C ARG A 574 18.01 -11.69 6.63
N SER A 575 19.29 -11.64 6.30
CA SER A 575 19.80 -11.91 4.96
C SER A 575 20.71 -13.13 4.90
N PHE A 576 20.87 -13.69 3.70
CA PHE A 576 21.90 -14.68 3.39
C PHE A 576 23.16 -13.97 2.88
N SER A 577 24.30 -14.65 2.95
CA SER A 577 25.55 -14.19 2.35
C SER A 577 25.35 -13.90 0.86
N ASP A 578 25.94 -12.80 0.39
CA ASP A 578 25.89 -12.31 -1.00
C ASP A 578 24.50 -11.89 -1.51
N GLN A 579 23.51 -11.74 -0.61
CA GLN A 579 22.20 -11.17 -0.94
C GLN A 579 22.14 -9.73 -0.43
N SER A 580 21.76 -8.80 -1.31
CA SER A 580 21.48 -7.42 -0.93
C SER A 580 19.98 -7.17 -0.79
N PHE A 581 19.63 -6.05 -0.16
CA PHE A 581 18.28 -5.54 -0.07
C PHE A 581 18.26 -4.15 -0.70
N GLY A 582 17.31 -3.87 -1.59
CA GLY A 582 17.32 -2.61 -2.32
C GLY A 582 15.95 -2.12 -2.73
N MET A 583 15.85 -0.79 -2.88
CA MET A 583 14.67 -0.07 -3.36
C MET A 583 14.40 -0.43 -4.81
N PHE A 584 13.18 -0.87 -5.12
CA PHE A 584 12.79 -1.27 -6.46
C PHE A 584 11.42 -0.66 -6.85
N PRO A 585 11.37 0.19 -7.89
CA PRO A 585 12.50 0.76 -8.65
C PRO A 585 13.44 1.63 -7.79
N ASP A 586 14.60 2.03 -8.34
CA ASP A 586 15.57 2.89 -7.64
C ASP A 586 14.93 4.16 -7.08
N GLY A 587 15.36 4.54 -5.88
CA GLY A 587 14.82 5.73 -5.19
C GLY A 587 13.36 5.63 -4.77
N SER A 588 12.70 4.48 -4.99
CA SER A 588 11.35 4.23 -4.49
C SER A 588 11.36 4.00 -2.96
N LEU A 589 10.20 3.63 -2.43
CA LEU A 589 9.99 3.29 -1.02
C LEU A 589 9.80 1.79 -0.80
N HIS A 590 9.76 1.01 -1.89
CA HIS A 590 9.54 -0.42 -1.83
C HIS A 590 10.89 -1.09 -1.91
N ALA A 591 11.36 -1.63 -0.80
CA ALA A 591 12.57 -2.44 -0.80
C ALA A 591 12.23 -3.92 -0.98
N LYS A 592 13.09 -4.65 -1.66
CA LYS A 592 13.01 -6.11 -1.81
C LYS A 592 14.40 -6.74 -1.74
N ALA A 593 14.43 -8.05 -1.53
CA ALA A 593 15.67 -8.81 -1.63
C ALA A 593 16.10 -8.91 -3.09
N LEU A 594 17.40 -8.74 -3.33
CA LEU A 594 18.03 -8.84 -4.64
C LEU A 594 19.01 -10.02 -4.58
N ASP A 595 18.66 -11.10 -5.28
CA ASP A 595 19.53 -12.29 -5.41
C ASP A 595 20.75 -12.01 -6.31
N ARG A 596 20.77 -10.86 -6.98
CA ARG A 596 21.88 -10.34 -7.76
C ARG A 596 22.10 -8.88 -7.37
N PRO A 597 23.03 -8.63 -6.44
CA PRO A 597 23.37 -7.29 -5.99
C PRO A 597 23.83 -6.39 -7.12
N THR A 598 23.49 -5.11 -7.05
CA THR A 598 23.68 -4.13 -8.15
C THR A 598 24.52 -2.93 -7.74
N PRO A 599 25.66 -3.11 -7.04
CA PRO A 599 26.42 -1.97 -6.56
C PRO A 599 26.87 -1.07 -7.72
N ARG A 600 26.61 0.23 -7.56
CA ARG A 600 26.87 1.35 -8.48
C ARG A 600 25.95 1.39 -9.71
N TYR A 601 24.90 0.57 -9.73
CA TYR A 601 23.98 0.44 -10.86
C TYR A 601 22.54 0.43 -10.37
N ALA A 602 21.61 0.58 -11.32
CA ALA A 602 20.19 0.49 -11.05
C ALA A 602 19.80 -0.86 -10.44
N ASN A 603 19.00 -0.83 -9.37
CA ASN A 603 18.51 -2.02 -8.70
C ASN A 603 17.72 -2.88 -9.67
N TRP A 604 18.13 -4.14 -9.74
CA TRP A 604 17.58 -5.07 -10.69
C TRP A 604 16.89 -6.24 -10.02
N ASP A 605 15.68 -6.45 -10.50
CA ASP A 605 14.68 -7.30 -9.88
C ASP A 605 14.71 -8.74 -10.41
N GLY A 606 15.52 -9.00 -11.44
CA GLY A 606 15.58 -10.26 -12.18
C GLY A 606 14.81 -10.25 -13.51
N SER A 607 14.02 -9.20 -13.80
CA SER A 607 13.27 -9.05 -15.07
C SER A 607 14.04 -8.29 -16.15
N LEU A 608 13.96 -8.77 -17.39
CA LEU A 608 14.49 -8.03 -18.53
C LEU A 608 13.70 -6.73 -18.74
N MET A 609 14.36 -5.57 -18.71
CA MET A 609 13.72 -4.25 -18.93
C MET A 609 14.27 -3.57 -20.19
N LEU A 610 13.47 -2.66 -20.79
CA LEU A 610 13.89 -1.85 -21.94
C LEU A 610 13.66 -0.36 -21.67
N ASP A 611 14.72 0.42 -21.54
CA ASP A 611 14.63 1.88 -21.52
C ASP A 611 14.77 2.46 -22.94
N VAL A 612 13.93 3.44 -23.27
CA VAL A 612 14.00 4.19 -24.53
C VAL A 612 14.38 5.64 -24.23
N LEU A 613 15.62 6.02 -24.57
CA LEU A 613 16.18 7.34 -24.33
C LEU A 613 16.30 8.14 -25.63
N GLY A 614 16.20 9.47 -25.53
CA GLY A 614 16.32 10.41 -26.65
C GLY A 614 14.99 10.90 -27.19
N ASP A 615 15.06 11.73 -28.24
CA ASP A 615 13.89 12.36 -28.85
C ASP A 615 13.59 11.78 -30.25
N CYS A 616 12.30 11.71 -30.60
CA CYS A 616 11.84 11.44 -31.95
C CYS A 616 11.08 12.67 -32.51
N PRO A 617 11.48 13.26 -33.65
CA PRO A 617 12.55 12.82 -34.55
C PRO A 617 13.95 13.07 -33.97
N GLY A 618 14.85 12.11 -34.17
CA GLY A 618 16.17 12.12 -33.57
C GLY A 618 16.75 10.72 -33.45
N THR A 619 17.78 10.55 -32.63
CA THR A 619 18.34 9.22 -32.34
C THR A 619 17.75 8.73 -31.04
N LEU A 620 17.05 7.60 -31.10
CA LEU A 620 16.62 6.86 -29.92
C LEU A 620 17.67 5.81 -29.56
N GLU A 621 17.83 5.61 -28.26
CA GLU A 621 18.66 4.59 -27.65
C GLU A 621 17.77 3.62 -26.88
N PHE A 622 17.79 2.35 -27.27
CA PHE A 622 17.06 1.24 -26.70
C PHE A 622 18.01 0.46 -25.80
N ASN A 623 17.97 0.76 -24.51
CA ASN A 623 18.86 0.21 -23.50
C ASN A 623 18.17 -0.93 -22.75
N VAL A 624 18.66 -2.14 -22.92
CA VAL A 624 18.16 -3.32 -22.21
C VAL A 624 19.01 -3.57 -20.99
N ILE A 625 18.35 -3.77 -19.86
CA ILE A 625 18.97 -4.07 -18.56
C ILE A 625 18.45 -5.43 -18.09
N GLY A 626 19.32 -6.22 -17.47
CA GLY A 626 18.97 -7.53 -16.92
C GLY A 626 19.07 -8.69 -17.91
N ALA A 627 19.74 -8.49 -19.06
CA ALA A 627 20.03 -9.60 -19.96
C ALA A 627 21.09 -10.53 -19.36
N SER A 628 21.16 -11.75 -19.88
CA SER A 628 22.28 -12.65 -19.59
C SER A 628 23.62 -11.96 -19.88
N PRO A 629 24.60 -11.95 -18.95
CA PRO A 629 25.93 -11.42 -19.22
C PRO A 629 26.56 -12.07 -20.46
N TYR A 630 27.05 -11.25 -21.40
CA TYR A 630 27.54 -11.69 -22.72
C TYR A 630 26.50 -12.48 -23.56
N GLY A 631 25.23 -12.41 -23.18
CA GLY A 631 24.11 -13.02 -23.89
C GLY A 631 23.65 -12.17 -25.06
N GLN A 632 22.84 -12.76 -25.95
CA GLN A 632 22.31 -12.05 -27.11
C GLN A 632 20.92 -11.48 -26.82
N VAL A 633 20.73 -10.21 -27.12
CA VAL A 633 19.45 -9.50 -26.95
C VAL A 633 18.88 -9.13 -28.32
N ALA A 634 17.69 -9.63 -28.63
CA ALA A 634 16.95 -9.31 -29.84
C ALA A 634 15.98 -8.15 -29.61
N TYR A 635 16.02 -7.12 -30.46
CA TYR A 635 15.07 -6.00 -30.47
C TYR A 635 14.05 -6.23 -31.59
N LEU A 636 12.78 -6.30 -31.24
CA LEU A 636 11.65 -6.54 -32.14
C LEU A 636 10.80 -5.29 -32.22
N VAL A 637 10.29 -4.95 -33.41
CA VAL A 637 9.43 -3.80 -33.62
C VAL A 637 8.16 -4.15 -34.41
N SER A 638 7.04 -3.49 -34.09
CA SER A 638 5.79 -3.57 -34.86
C SER A 638 5.01 -2.25 -34.84
N GLN A 639 4.02 -2.10 -35.73
CA GLN A 639 3.08 -0.97 -35.71
C GLN A 639 1.85 -1.22 -34.84
N GLY A 640 1.71 -2.42 -34.28
CA GLY A 640 0.59 -2.78 -33.40
C GLY A 640 1.02 -3.69 -32.26
N MET A 641 0.29 -3.59 -31.15
CA MET A 641 0.39 -4.52 -30.02
C MET A 641 -0.47 -5.76 -30.27
N GLY A 642 -0.08 -6.87 -29.66
CA GLY A 642 -0.77 -8.15 -29.82
C GLY A 642 -0.14 -9.26 -28.99
N ASN A 643 -0.24 -10.48 -29.50
CA ASN A 643 0.22 -11.71 -28.83
C ASN A 643 0.98 -12.63 -29.80
N ALA A 644 1.86 -12.06 -30.63
CA ALA A 644 2.64 -12.83 -31.59
C ALA A 644 3.47 -13.91 -30.91
N THR A 645 3.48 -15.10 -31.49
CA THR A 645 4.29 -16.21 -30.98
C THR A 645 5.56 -16.34 -31.82
N VAL A 646 6.70 -16.45 -31.17
CA VAL A 646 7.99 -16.67 -31.83
C VAL A 646 7.95 -17.98 -32.63
N PRO A 647 8.25 -17.95 -33.95
CA PRO A 647 8.08 -19.11 -34.83
C PRO A 647 8.96 -20.31 -34.48
N THR A 648 8.50 -21.49 -34.90
CA THR A 648 9.26 -22.73 -34.76
C THR A 648 10.59 -22.70 -35.51
N GLY A 649 11.64 -23.26 -34.90
CA GLY A 649 13.00 -23.25 -35.47
C GLY A 649 13.79 -21.95 -35.27
N THR A 650 13.34 -21.06 -34.40
CA THR A 650 14.06 -19.84 -33.98
C THR A 650 14.43 -19.88 -32.50
N ALA A 651 15.39 -19.05 -32.06
CA ALA A 651 15.69 -18.91 -30.64
C ALA A 651 14.45 -18.40 -29.89
N CYS A 652 14.15 -18.98 -28.73
CA CYS A 652 12.95 -18.70 -27.95
C CYS A 652 11.62 -19.05 -28.63
N GLU A 653 11.61 -20.12 -29.44
CA GLU A 653 10.40 -20.74 -29.99
C GLU A 653 9.27 -20.84 -28.94
N GLY A 654 8.07 -20.40 -29.32
CA GLY A 654 6.89 -20.47 -28.47
C GLY A 654 6.72 -19.33 -27.47
N LEU A 655 7.71 -18.43 -27.34
CA LEU A 655 7.57 -17.21 -26.55
C LEU A 655 6.46 -16.32 -27.14
N VAL A 656 5.56 -15.83 -26.28
CA VAL A 656 4.49 -14.90 -26.66
C VAL A 656 4.96 -13.47 -26.40
N LEU A 657 4.98 -12.68 -27.46
CA LEU A 657 5.36 -11.27 -27.49
C LEU A 657 4.15 -10.37 -27.26
N GLY A 658 4.36 -9.16 -26.75
CA GLY A 658 3.32 -8.13 -26.65
C GLY A 658 3.07 -7.38 -27.96
N LEU A 659 3.73 -7.80 -29.04
CA LEU A 659 3.62 -7.24 -30.38
C LEU A 659 2.63 -8.06 -31.22
N ASP A 660 2.03 -7.43 -32.24
CA ASP A 660 1.15 -8.13 -33.17
C ASP A 660 1.92 -9.08 -34.10
N ALA A 661 1.17 -9.86 -34.90
CA ALA A 661 1.73 -10.86 -35.81
C ALA A 661 2.65 -10.31 -36.91
N PHE A 662 2.79 -8.98 -37.03
CA PHE A 662 3.67 -8.31 -37.98
C PHE A 662 4.99 -7.85 -37.34
N ALA A 663 5.29 -8.26 -36.11
CA ALA A 663 6.55 -8.00 -35.45
C ALA A 663 7.76 -8.45 -36.30
N THR A 664 8.77 -7.59 -36.37
CA THR A 664 10.00 -7.83 -37.14
C THR A 664 11.23 -7.60 -36.28
N LEU A 665 12.29 -8.37 -36.53
CA LEU A 665 13.58 -8.20 -35.86
C LEU A 665 14.28 -6.95 -36.38
N ALA A 666 14.53 -5.99 -35.49
CA ALA A 666 15.28 -4.76 -35.78
C ALA A 666 16.79 -4.96 -35.61
N ALA A 667 17.23 -5.61 -34.52
CA ALA A 667 18.64 -5.84 -34.23
C ALA A 667 18.84 -7.01 -33.27
N VAL A 668 20.05 -7.56 -33.24
CA VAL A 668 20.55 -8.42 -32.16
C VAL A 668 21.85 -7.82 -31.64
N VAL A 669 21.94 -7.60 -30.33
CA VAL A 669 23.09 -6.97 -29.67
C VAL A 669 23.59 -7.89 -28.56
N GLU A 670 24.90 -8.06 -28.43
CA GLU A 670 25.49 -8.77 -27.30
C GLU A 670 25.51 -7.87 -26.06
N ALA A 671 25.02 -8.39 -24.94
CA ALA A 671 25.06 -7.69 -23.66
C ALA A 671 26.50 -7.66 -23.10
N ASN A 672 26.83 -6.63 -22.33
CA ASN A 672 28.10 -6.57 -21.61
C ASN A 672 28.12 -7.53 -20.40
N GLU A 673 29.19 -7.47 -19.60
CA GLU A 673 29.36 -8.29 -18.39
C GLU A 673 28.32 -8.03 -17.30
N ASN A 674 27.67 -6.87 -17.34
CA ASN A 674 26.60 -6.48 -16.42
C ASN A 674 25.20 -6.78 -16.98
N GLY A 675 25.10 -7.48 -18.11
CA GLY A 675 23.80 -7.78 -18.71
C GLY A 675 23.12 -6.58 -19.38
N THR A 676 23.87 -5.56 -19.77
CA THR A 676 23.36 -4.39 -20.49
C THR A 676 23.60 -4.52 -22.00
N ALA A 677 22.55 -4.32 -22.80
CA ALA A 677 22.65 -4.27 -24.26
C ALA A 677 22.06 -2.95 -24.78
N ILE A 678 22.72 -2.30 -25.74
CA ILE A 678 22.30 -0.99 -26.25
C ILE A 678 22.17 -1.02 -27.76
N PHE A 679 20.97 -0.72 -28.26
CA PHE A 679 20.69 -0.53 -29.68
C PHE A 679 20.32 0.94 -29.96
N ARG A 680 20.88 1.56 -31.01
CA ARG A 680 20.60 2.96 -31.37
C ARG A 680 20.00 3.05 -32.76
N GLN A 681 18.92 3.81 -32.92
CA GLN A 681 18.26 4.03 -34.20
C GLN A 681 17.89 5.49 -34.40
N ALA A 682 18.28 6.05 -35.54
CA ALA A 682 17.81 7.37 -35.97
C ALA A 682 16.43 7.25 -36.64
N LEU A 683 15.48 8.08 -36.21
CA LEU A 683 14.10 8.10 -36.68
C LEU A 683 13.68 9.47 -37.20
N GLN A 684 12.83 9.44 -38.22
CA GLN A 684 12.24 10.63 -38.84
C GLN A 684 10.84 10.87 -38.30
N ALA A 685 10.36 12.12 -38.35
CA ALA A 685 9.08 12.53 -37.76
C ALA A 685 7.86 11.65 -38.12
N PRO A 686 7.73 11.09 -39.35
CA PRO A 686 6.61 10.22 -39.69
C PRO A 686 6.59 8.87 -38.96
N ALA A 687 7.70 8.46 -38.33
CA ALA A 687 7.80 7.21 -37.59
C ALA A 687 7.45 7.37 -36.09
N CYS A 688 7.52 8.58 -35.55
CA CYS A 688 7.34 8.82 -34.12
C CYS A 688 5.90 8.57 -33.66
N GLY A 689 5.75 7.87 -32.53
CA GLY A 689 4.48 7.47 -31.90
C GLY A 689 3.69 6.42 -32.69
N ARG A 690 4.34 5.72 -33.63
CA ARG A 690 3.69 4.73 -34.53
C ARG A 690 4.26 3.33 -34.42
N TRP A 691 5.35 3.17 -33.70
CA TRP A 691 6.04 1.89 -33.59
C TRP A 691 6.15 1.50 -32.13
N PHE A 692 6.02 0.20 -31.92
CA PHE A 692 6.21 -0.47 -30.66
C PHE A 692 7.52 -1.26 -30.74
N VAL A 693 8.29 -1.28 -29.66
CA VAL A 693 9.51 -2.09 -29.51
C VAL A 693 9.35 -3.03 -28.32
N GLN A 694 9.93 -4.22 -28.44
CA GLN A 694 10.10 -5.18 -27.34
C GLN A 694 11.46 -5.83 -27.49
N ALA A 695 12.19 -6.05 -26.41
CA ALA A 695 13.44 -6.80 -26.43
C ALA A 695 13.29 -8.19 -25.82
N VAL A 696 14.13 -9.13 -26.26
CA VAL A 696 14.15 -10.53 -25.79
C VAL A 696 15.59 -10.94 -25.54
N ASP A 697 15.88 -11.44 -24.35
CA ASP A 697 17.13 -12.13 -24.06
C ASP A 697 17.03 -13.54 -24.64
N LEU A 698 17.85 -13.83 -25.66
CA LEU A 698 17.83 -15.10 -26.39
C LEU A 698 18.39 -16.26 -25.57
N ASN A 699 19.07 -15.99 -24.45
CA ASN A 699 19.62 -17.01 -23.57
C ASN A 699 18.58 -17.50 -22.55
N THR A 700 17.76 -16.59 -22.01
CA THR A 700 16.74 -16.91 -20.99
C THR A 700 15.32 -16.99 -21.55
N CYS A 701 15.10 -16.45 -22.75
CA CYS A 701 13.79 -16.29 -23.37
C CYS A 701 12.81 -15.45 -22.55
N GLN A 702 13.33 -14.53 -21.73
CA GLN A 702 12.55 -13.45 -21.15
C GLN A 702 12.38 -12.32 -22.16
N ALA A 703 11.22 -11.67 -22.13
CA ALA A 703 10.92 -10.49 -22.94
C ALA A 703 10.66 -9.29 -22.04
N THR A 704 11.03 -8.11 -22.51
CA THR A 704 10.71 -6.83 -21.85
C THR A 704 9.24 -6.49 -22.00
N GLU A 705 8.79 -5.46 -21.31
CA GLU A 705 7.60 -4.70 -21.67
C GLU A 705 7.70 -4.10 -23.08
N VAL A 706 6.56 -3.68 -23.61
CA VAL A 706 6.46 -3.06 -24.94
C VAL A 706 6.46 -1.54 -24.79
N HIS A 707 7.36 -0.86 -25.50
CA HIS A 707 7.44 0.61 -25.53
C HIS A 707 6.96 1.18 -26.85
N ASN A 708 6.21 2.27 -26.80
CA ASN A 708 5.83 3.05 -27.99
C ASN A 708 6.82 4.21 -28.18
N PHE A 709 7.26 4.44 -29.41
CA PHE A 709 8.22 5.50 -29.75
C PHE A 709 7.91 6.19 -31.08
#